data_AF-A0A423S6E8-F1
#
_entry.id   AF-A0A423S6E8-F1
#
_cell.length_a   1.000
_cell.length_b   1.000
_cell.length_c   1.000
_cell.angle_alpha   90.00
_cell.angle_beta   90.00
_cell.angle_gamma   90.00
#
_symmetry.space_group_name_H-M   'P 1'
#
loop_
_entity.id
_entity.type
_entity.pdbx_description
1 polymer ?
#
loop_
_entity_poly.entity_id
_entity_poly.type
_entity_poly.pdbx_seq_one_letter_code
_entity_poly.pdbx_strand_id
1 'polypeptide(L)'
;MLTARRASRRQARPVLSVARALVRLPKKLTRAVLWVGLLALTACSPQPVNSPYPEQQLSENVLYTAFSQRSPKYLDPASSYSTDETPFTYSIYEPLYGYHYLKRPYELIPRTAVDIATPLYFDANDQPLPPDAPGEAIAYSVYNISLQSGIRFQPHPAFARDTDGSYLYWPLSADGLKDRYAVTDFEVTATRELTAHDYVYAIRRLASPRVVSPAFGVLSSHIVGLTDYAARLKQADAALKAEQGDGAWLDLRAHGFDGVKALDDRTLQIRVKGKYPQFKYWLAMTFTAPVPWEADRFYHQPGMAQHNLSLNTWPVGTGPYMLVESIQNRRHVMARNPNFRGEPYPCEGTPKDKKSGLLADCGQMTPFIDRIEFSLEKESVPLMGKFLQGYYDIPEADGGNYGVAMRVAASDSAEKAALYADHGLQLLASTEAQITYLGFNWLDPVVGQGDTPEQQEKNRKLRQAISIAFDWEQFISIFLNDQGEVAYGPVPPGIAGYEGLPQGLNHQVYRWEDGRAVRRSLDEARRLLAEAGYPDGRHVDTGEPLVLYFDSSAGMGSNATLDWMRRQLKALNIELEIRATDYNRFQDKMRQGTAQMFMWGWVADYPDAENFLFLLYGGNAKAKTGGENASNYQNPRYDALFRQMRFLDDGPEKDRLVQEMIKIAQEDMPWMFGFYPMSGGAYQAWVANAKPTQMVRNTLQYLKLEPHTRADRVAQWNRPVWWPLWLGLLVLALGVWPAWRVLKRREQATALGDPK
;
A
#
# COMPACT_ATOMS: atom_id res chain seq x y z
N MET A 1 -57.73 81.28 6.53
CA MET A 1 -57.76 82.28 5.45
C MET A 1 -56.43 82.25 4.70
N LEU A 2 -56.51 81.99 3.40
CA LEU A 2 -55.60 82.33 2.30
C LEU A 2 -54.06 82.15 2.39
N THR A 3 -53.60 81.34 1.43
CA THR A 3 -52.40 81.45 0.56
C THR A 3 -51.00 81.20 1.12
N ALA A 4 -50.41 80.08 0.66
CA ALA A 4 -49.00 79.82 0.35
C ALA A 4 -48.94 78.42 -0.33
N ARG A 5 -48.05 78.01 -1.24
CA ARG A 5 -46.85 78.54 -1.90
C ARG A 5 -46.57 77.61 -3.11
N ARG A 6 -45.82 78.09 -4.10
CA ARG A 6 -45.37 77.36 -5.30
C ARG A 6 -44.17 76.43 -5.03
N ALA A 7 -43.91 75.58 -6.05
CA ALA A 7 -42.77 74.67 -6.33
C ALA A 7 -42.95 73.23 -5.81
N SER A 8 -42.68 72.14 -6.52
CA SER A 8 -41.87 71.88 -7.73
C SER A 8 -42.31 70.54 -8.38
N ARG A 9 -41.98 70.31 -9.67
CA ARG A 9 -41.52 69.02 -10.25
C ARG A 9 -41.44 69.10 -11.78
N ARG A 10 -40.23 69.08 -12.32
CA ARG A 10 -39.91 68.71 -13.70
C ARG A 10 -38.85 67.62 -13.65
N GLN A 11 -39.22 66.42 -14.09
CA GLN A 11 -38.49 65.50 -14.99
C GLN A 11 -38.96 64.05 -14.75
N ALA A 12 -39.74 63.54 -15.70
CA ALA A 12 -39.96 62.11 -15.89
C ALA A 12 -40.37 61.85 -17.35
N ARG A 13 -39.50 61.18 -18.11
CA ARG A 13 -39.73 60.23 -19.22
C ARG A 13 -38.46 60.17 -20.10
N PRO A 14 -37.90 58.96 -20.34
CA PRO A 14 -38.58 57.94 -21.13
C PRO A 14 -38.38 56.51 -20.59
N VAL A 15 -39.35 55.96 -19.87
CA VAL A 15 -39.42 54.51 -19.53
C VAL A 15 -40.53 53.80 -20.31
N LEU A 16 -41.30 54.53 -21.13
CA LEU A 16 -42.52 54.01 -21.77
C LEU A 16 -42.33 53.44 -23.19
N SER A 17 -41.15 53.50 -23.81
CA SER A 17 -40.97 52.95 -25.17
C SER A 17 -40.55 51.47 -25.21
N VAL A 18 -39.80 50.97 -24.22
CA VAL A 18 -39.35 49.56 -24.19
C VAL A 18 -40.49 48.60 -23.84
N ALA A 19 -41.37 48.99 -22.92
CA ALA A 19 -42.50 48.16 -22.49
C ALA A 19 -43.52 47.89 -23.62
N ARG A 20 -43.66 48.79 -24.60
CA ARG A 20 -44.58 48.59 -25.73
C ARG A 20 -44.02 47.69 -26.84
N ALA A 21 -42.70 47.48 -26.91
CA ALA A 21 -42.10 46.58 -27.89
C ALA A 21 -42.22 45.10 -27.49
N LEU A 22 -42.29 44.79 -26.20
CA LEU A 22 -42.41 43.42 -25.68
C LEU A 22 -43.84 42.84 -25.78
N VAL A 23 -44.87 43.67 -25.94
CA VAL A 23 -46.28 43.25 -25.97
C VAL A 23 -46.73 42.71 -27.34
N ARG A 24 -45.90 42.83 -28.39
CA ARG A 24 -46.22 42.36 -29.76
C ARG A 24 -45.39 41.16 -30.22
N LEU A 25 -44.75 40.42 -29.31
CA LEU A 25 -44.14 39.12 -29.63
C LEU A 25 -45.16 38.01 -29.33
N PRO A 26 -45.25 36.95 -30.16
CA PRO A 26 -46.15 35.83 -29.87
C PRO A 26 -45.79 35.23 -28.51
N LYS A 27 -46.81 34.92 -27.68
CA LYS A 27 -46.65 34.46 -26.27
C LYS A 27 -45.62 33.32 -26.10
N LYS A 28 -45.43 32.47 -27.12
CA LYS A 28 -44.42 31.40 -27.15
C LYS A 28 -42.97 31.93 -27.21
N LEU A 29 -42.68 33.00 -27.96
CA LEU A 29 -41.35 33.60 -28.05
C LEU A 29 -40.98 34.35 -26.76
N THR A 30 -41.93 35.10 -26.19
CA THR A 30 -41.74 35.79 -24.90
C THR A 30 -41.44 34.80 -23.77
N ARG A 31 -42.12 33.64 -23.76
CA ARG A 31 -41.80 32.54 -22.84
C ARG A 31 -40.42 31.95 -23.12
N ALA A 32 -40.05 31.71 -24.38
CA ALA A 32 -38.73 31.20 -24.72
C ALA A 32 -37.60 32.16 -24.31
N VAL A 33 -37.75 33.47 -24.50
CA VAL A 33 -36.78 34.47 -24.04
C VAL A 33 -36.70 34.54 -22.52
N LEU A 34 -37.83 34.41 -21.81
CA LEU A 34 -37.84 34.31 -20.34
C LEU A 34 -37.18 33.01 -19.85
N TRP A 35 -37.40 31.88 -20.52
CA TRP A 35 -36.76 30.60 -20.20
C TRP A 35 -35.25 30.63 -20.48
N VAL A 36 -34.82 31.23 -21.59
CA VAL A 36 -33.39 31.44 -21.90
C VAL A 36 -32.76 32.43 -20.92
N GLY A 37 -33.47 33.48 -20.51
CA GLY A 37 -33.03 34.42 -19.48
C GLY A 37 -32.92 33.77 -18.09
N LEU A 38 -33.87 32.89 -17.72
CA LEU A 38 -33.83 32.09 -16.50
C LEU A 38 -32.70 31.06 -16.53
N LEU A 39 -32.46 30.39 -17.66
CA LEU A 39 -31.33 29.48 -17.87
C LEU A 39 -29.97 30.21 -17.83
N ALA A 40 -29.90 31.44 -18.38
CA ALA A 40 -28.70 32.27 -18.33
C ALA A 40 -28.41 32.81 -16.92
N LEU A 41 -29.45 33.10 -16.11
CA LEU A 41 -29.30 33.49 -14.71
C LEU A 41 -28.80 32.33 -13.83
N THR A 42 -29.15 31.08 -14.15
CA THR A 42 -28.56 29.89 -13.49
C THR A 42 -27.17 29.52 -14.00
N ALA A 43 -26.76 30.01 -15.18
CA ALA A 43 -25.45 29.76 -15.77
C ALA A 43 -24.34 30.73 -15.32
N CYS A 44 -24.65 31.69 -14.45
CA CYS A 44 -23.69 32.68 -13.95
C CYS A 44 -23.18 32.36 -12.54
N SER A 45 -23.19 31.09 -12.12
CA SER A 45 -22.49 30.70 -10.90
C SER A 45 -20.98 30.75 -11.15
N PRO A 46 -20.17 31.39 -10.27
CA PRO A 46 -18.72 31.30 -10.35
C PRO A 46 -18.20 29.89 -10.03
N GLN A 47 -19.07 28.99 -9.54
CA GLN A 47 -18.68 27.64 -9.15
C GLN A 47 -18.53 26.70 -10.36
N PRO A 48 -17.50 25.83 -10.36
CA PRO A 48 -17.38 24.78 -11.37
C PRO A 48 -18.60 23.86 -11.31
N VAL A 49 -19.27 23.69 -12.46
CA VAL A 49 -20.49 22.87 -12.58
C VAL A 49 -20.23 21.38 -12.30
N ASN A 50 -18.96 20.96 -12.30
CA ASN A 50 -18.49 19.58 -12.14
C ASN A 50 -17.70 19.33 -10.84
N SER A 51 -17.79 20.21 -9.84
CA SER A 51 -17.13 19.95 -8.55
C SER A 51 -17.77 18.76 -7.84
N PRO A 52 -17.02 17.73 -7.42
CA PRO A 52 -17.54 16.61 -6.63
C PRO A 52 -17.87 17.02 -5.19
N TYR A 53 -17.29 18.14 -4.70
CA TYR A 53 -17.47 18.64 -3.35
C TYR A 53 -18.05 20.07 -3.35
N PRO A 54 -18.95 20.42 -2.43
CA PRO A 54 -19.29 21.80 -2.13
C PRO A 54 -18.05 22.62 -1.75
N GLU A 55 -17.98 23.88 -2.16
CA GLU A 55 -16.82 24.77 -1.95
C GLU A 55 -16.42 24.90 -0.47
N GLN A 56 -17.40 24.91 0.44
CA GLN A 56 -17.14 24.96 1.88
C GLN A 56 -16.36 23.73 2.37
N GLN A 57 -16.63 22.54 1.81
CA GLN A 57 -15.94 21.30 2.18
C GLN A 57 -14.47 21.31 1.78
N LEU A 58 -14.12 22.01 0.70
CA LEU A 58 -12.72 22.14 0.28
C LEU A 58 -11.86 22.89 1.30
N SER A 59 -12.46 23.65 2.22
CA SER A 59 -11.74 24.33 3.31
C SER A 59 -11.71 23.53 4.62
N GLU A 60 -12.32 22.35 4.68
CA GLU A 60 -12.34 21.50 5.89
C GLU A 60 -11.06 20.67 6.01
N ASN A 61 -10.69 20.25 7.23
CA ASN A 61 -9.54 19.38 7.49
C ASN A 61 -9.86 17.90 7.18
N VAL A 62 -10.26 17.66 5.93
CA VAL A 62 -10.64 16.35 5.37
C VAL A 62 -9.61 15.97 4.30
N LEU A 63 -9.05 14.77 4.41
CA LEU A 63 -8.23 14.18 3.34
C LEU A 63 -9.14 13.48 2.33
N TYR A 64 -9.11 13.92 1.08
CA TYR A 64 -9.82 13.31 -0.04
C TYR A 64 -8.88 12.42 -0.84
N THR A 65 -9.25 11.15 -0.96
CA THR A 65 -8.51 10.12 -1.70
C THR A 65 -9.48 9.15 -2.39
N ALA A 66 -8.96 8.32 -3.30
CA ALA A 66 -9.72 7.24 -3.91
C ALA A 66 -9.23 5.85 -3.49
N PHE A 67 -10.04 4.85 -3.85
CA PHE A 67 -9.65 3.45 -4.04
C PHE A 67 -10.12 3.03 -5.43
N SER A 68 -9.31 2.25 -6.15
CA SER A 68 -9.52 2.04 -7.59
C SER A 68 -10.28 0.76 -7.97
N GLN A 69 -10.37 -0.24 -7.10
CA GLN A 69 -10.98 -1.53 -7.47
C GLN A 69 -12.39 -1.73 -6.88
N ARG A 70 -12.41 -2.01 -5.59
CA ARG A 70 -13.59 -2.36 -4.80
C ARG A 70 -13.35 -1.91 -3.37
N SER A 71 -14.39 -1.93 -2.54
CA SER A 71 -14.18 -1.83 -1.09
C SER A 71 -13.16 -2.88 -0.62
N PRO A 72 -12.37 -2.54 0.42
CA PRO A 72 -11.58 -3.53 1.15
C PRO A 72 -12.45 -4.74 1.49
N LYS A 73 -11.94 -5.94 1.22
CA LYS A 73 -12.69 -7.17 1.44
C LYS A 73 -12.74 -7.54 2.92
N TYR A 74 -11.62 -7.35 3.61
CA TYR A 74 -11.47 -7.66 5.03
C TYR A 74 -10.96 -6.43 5.79
N LEU A 75 -11.78 -5.92 6.71
CA LEU A 75 -11.34 -4.98 7.76
C LEU A 75 -11.12 -5.66 9.11
N ASP A 76 -11.46 -6.95 9.22
CA ASP A 76 -11.10 -7.76 10.37
C ASP A 76 -9.58 -8.03 10.34
N PRO A 77 -8.82 -7.67 11.38
CA PRO A 77 -7.37 -7.85 11.41
C PRO A 77 -6.97 -9.32 11.29
N ALA A 78 -7.79 -10.26 11.74
CA ALA A 78 -7.45 -11.69 11.64
C ALA A 78 -7.53 -12.22 10.20
N SER A 79 -8.33 -11.58 9.34
CA SER A 79 -8.52 -11.97 7.94
C SER A 79 -7.80 -11.07 6.94
N SER A 80 -7.53 -9.81 7.31
CA SER A 80 -6.87 -8.84 6.44
C SER A 80 -5.41 -9.23 6.16
N TYR A 81 -5.04 -9.14 4.89
CA TYR A 81 -3.68 -9.46 4.42
C TYR A 81 -3.33 -8.79 3.09
N SER A 82 -4.19 -7.90 2.57
CA SER A 82 -4.01 -7.25 1.27
C SER A 82 -3.62 -5.79 1.43
N THR A 83 -2.79 -5.26 0.53
CA THR A 83 -2.27 -3.87 0.62
C THR A 83 -3.39 -2.82 0.61
N ASP A 84 -4.46 -3.04 -0.17
CA ASP A 84 -5.64 -2.15 -0.25
C ASP A 84 -6.42 -2.03 1.07
N GLU A 85 -6.26 -3.01 1.97
CA GLU A 85 -6.88 -3.01 3.30
C GLU A 85 -6.03 -2.24 4.33
N THR A 86 -4.75 -2.02 4.04
CA THR A 86 -3.80 -1.45 5.00
C THR A 86 -4.10 -0.01 5.43
N PRO A 87 -4.55 0.91 4.56
CA PRO A 87 -4.88 2.27 4.99
C PRO A 87 -5.97 2.31 6.05
N PHE A 88 -6.88 1.34 6.04
CA PHE A 88 -7.95 1.21 7.03
C PHE A 88 -7.47 0.49 8.28
N THR A 89 -6.93 -0.73 8.13
CA THR A 89 -6.59 -1.57 9.28
C THR A 89 -5.49 -0.96 10.15
N TYR A 90 -4.45 -0.36 9.57
CA TYR A 90 -3.37 0.28 10.33
C TYR A 90 -3.74 1.66 10.91
N SER A 91 -4.86 2.25 10.46
CA SER A 91 -5.42 3.48 11.01
C SER A 91 -6.41 3.22 12.15
N ILE A 92 -7.01 2.04 12.19
CA ILE A 92 -8.06 1.68 13.16
C ILE A 92 -7.50 0.82 14.29
N TYR A 93 -6.59 -0.10 13.97
CA TYR A 93 -5.97 -1.02 14.93
C TYR A 93 -4.55 -0.59 15.31
N GLU A 94 -4.18 -0.78 16.57
CA GLU A 94 -2.80 -0.60 17.04
C GLU A 94 -2.20 -1.95 17.44
N PRO A 95 -1.24 -2.50 16.67
CA PRO A 95 -0.44 -3.62 17.14
C PRO A 95 0.48 -3.22 18.31
N LEU A 96 1.13 -4.20 18.94
CA LEU A 96 2.01 -3.97 20.09
C LEU A 96 3.16 -3.02 19.74
N TYR A 97 3.72 -3.19 18.55
CA TYR A 97 4.84 -2.43 18.02
C TYR A 97 4.47 -1.76 16.69
N GLY A 98 5.38 -0.95 16.17
CA GLY A 98 5.29 -0.32 14.87
C GLY A 98 6.68 0.08 14.39
N TYR A 99 6.75 0.79 13.27
CA TYR A 99 8.03 1.27 12.76
C TYR A 99 8.12 2.78 12.87
N HIS A 100 9.30 3.28 13.23
CA HIS A 100 9.58 4.70 13.25
C HIS A 100 9.39 5.27 11.85
N TYR A 101 8.52 6.28 11.71
CA TYR A 101 8.07 6.78 10.41
C TYR A 101 9.24 7.24 9.50
N LEU A 102 10.14 8.06 10.06
CA LEU A 102 11.19 8.71 9.28
C LEU A 102 12.55 7.97 9.25
N LYS A 103 12.90 7.13 10.22
CA LYS A 103 14.24 6.52 10.29
C LYS A 103 14.45 5.46 9.22
N ARG A 104 15.67 5.43 8.67
CA ARG A 104 16.19 4.39 7.78
C ARG A 104 17.64 4.07 8.23
N PRO A 105 18.03 2.80 8.44
CA PRO A 105 17.23 1.58 8.37
C PRO A 105 15.96 1.61 9.22
N TYR A 106 14.95 0.82 8.85
CA TYR A 106 13.68 0.81 9.57
C TYR A 106 13.90 0.39 11.03
N GLU A 107 13.41 1.19 11.96
CA GLU A 107 13.55 0.96 13.40
C GLU A 107 12.20 0.55 13.99
N LEU A 108 12.16 -0.58 14.69
CA LEU A 108 10.98 -1.04 15.41
C LEU A 108 10.82 -0.22 16.70
N ILE A 109 9.62 0.28 16.96
CA ILE A 109 9.28 1.12 18.12
C ILE A 109 8.05 0.55 18.86
N PRO A 110 7.95 0.75 20.18
CA PRO A 110 6.76 0.39 20.93
C PRO A 110 5.55 1.24 20.47
N ARG A 111 4.36 0.63 20.46
CA ARG A 111 3.08 1.32 20.21
C ARG A 111 2.13 1.23 21.39
N THR A 112 1.44 0.10 21.56
CA THR A 112 0.64 -0.14 22.78
C THR A 112 1.48 -0.78 23.89
N ALA A 113 2.61 -1.38 23.54
CA ALA A 113 3.59 -1.87 24.51
C ALA A 113 4.40 -0.71 25.13
N VAL A 114 4.97 -0.92 26.32
CA VAL A 114 5.85 0.06 26.98
C VAL A 114 7.22 0.10 26.31
N ASP A 115 7.76 -1.06 25.94
CA ASP A 115 9.06 -1.23 25.29
C ASP A 115 9.02 -2.42 24.30
N ILE A 116 10.13 -2.68 23.61
CA ILE A 116 10.31 -3.89 22.81
C ILE A 116 10.77 -5.02 23.75
N ALA A 117 9.91 -5.99 24.01
CA ALA A 117 10.18 -7.05 24.97
C ALA A 117 11.39 -7.92 24.58
N THR A 118 12.30 -8.11 25.52
CA THR A 118 13.39 -9.09 25.42
C THR A 118 12.91 -10.48 25.86
N PRO A 119 13.09 -11.54 25.07
CA PRO A 119 12.65 -12.87 25.44
C PRO A 119 13.50 -13.50 26.55
N LEU A 120 12.86 -14.31 27.38
CA LEU A 120 13.51 -15.27 28.26
C LEU A 120 13.62 -16.63 27.55
N TYR A 121 14.74 -17.33 27.67
CA TYR A 121 14.98 -18.59 26.99
C TYR A 121 14.89 -19.79 27.92
N PHE A 122 14.34 -20.90 27.43
CA PHE A 122 14.17 -22.12 28.19
C PHE A 122 14.55 -23.36 27.38
N ASP A 123 15.09 -24.37 28.06
CA ASP A 123 15.34 -25.69 27.49
C ASP A 123 14.08 -26.58 27.49
N ALA A 124 14.22 -27.83 27.04
CA ALA A 124 13.10 -28.77 26.96
C ALA A 124 12.58 -29.27 28.32
N ASN A 125 13.31 -29.00 29.41
CA ASN A 125 12.96 -29.36 30.79
C ASN A 125 12.48 -28.13 31.60
N ASP A 126 12.07 -27.07 30.91
CA ASP A 126 11.62 -25.79 31.47
C ASP A 126 12.69 -25.09 32.34
N GLN A 127 13.99 -25.38 32.13
CA GLN A 127 15.07 -24.68 32.81
C GLN A 127 15.44 -23.40 32.06
N PRO A 128 15.59 -22.26 32.76
CA PRO A 128 15.99 -21.01 32.13
C PRO A 128 17.42 -21.10 31.61
N LEU A 129 17.64 -20.51 30.44
CA LEU A 129 18.93 -20.43 29.75
C LEU A 129 19.43 -18.97 29.72
N PRO A 130 20.74 -18.73 29.70
CA PRO A 130 21.28 -17.38 29.58
C PRO A 130 20.98 -16.77 28.19
N PRO A 131 20.98 -15.42 28.04
CA PRO A 131 20.64 -14.76 26.78
C PRO A 131 21.53 -15.15 25.58
N ASP A 132 22.78 -15.50 25.84
CA ASP A 132 23.80 -15.91 24.87
C ASP A 132 23.82 -17.43 24.60
N ALA A 133 22.85 -18.18 25.15
CA ALA A 133 22.75 -19.61 24.88
C ALA A 133 22.63 -19.89 23.36
N PRO A 134 23.28 -20.98 22.88
CA PRO A 134 23.16 -21.41 21.49
C PRO A 134 21.68 -21.56 21.08
N GLY A 135 21.31 -21.05 19.90
CA GLY A 135 19.92 -21.06 19.44
C GLY A 135 19.31 -22.46 19.38
N GLU A 136 20.13 -23.47 19.08
CA GLU A 136 19.76 -24.88 19.00
C GLU A 136 19.47 -25.52 20.37
N ALA A 137 19.98 -24.95 21.46
CA ALA A 137 19.73 -25.44 22.82
C ALA A 137 18.40 -24.93 23.40
N ILE A 138 17.82 -23.89 22.79
CA ILE A 138 16.60 -23.23 23.26
C ILE A 138 15.40 -23.97 22.70
N ALA A 139 14.60 -24.57 23.57
CA ALA A 139 13.36 -25.24 23.17
C ALA A 139 12.23 -24.25 22.91
N TYR A 140 12.14 -23.20 23.74
CA TYR A 140 11.20 -22.10 23.54
C TYR A 140 11.68 -20.80 24.18
N SER A 141 11.14 -19.70 23.67
CA SER A 141 11.31 -18.33 24.16
C SER A 141 10.01 -17.83 24.77
N VAL A 142 10.08 -17.06 25.85
CA VAL A 142 8.95 -16.44 26.53
C VAL A 142 9.07 -14.92 26.43
N TYR A 143 8.10 -14.29 25.76
CA TYR A 143 7.97 -12.84 25.68
C TYR A 143 6.92 -12.40 26.70
N ASN A 144 7.35 -11.67 27.73
CA ASN A 144 6.45 -10.97 28.64
C ASN A 144 6.40 -9.50 28.22
N ILE A 145 5.28 -9.06 27.68
CA ILE A 145 5.10 -7.76 27.04
C ILE A 145 4.21 -6.90 27.94
N SER A 146 4.76 -5.82 28.46
CA SER A 146 4.02 -4.85 29.27
C SER A 146 3.30 -3.85 28.38
N LEU A 147 2.01 -3.63 28.65
CA LEU A 147 1.15 -2.70 27.93
C LEU A 147 1.14 -1.33 28.61
N GLN A 148 0.93 -0.28 27.81
CA GLN A 148 0.68 1.09 28.27
C GLN A 148 -0.72 1.22 28.92
N SER A 149 -0.92 2.28 29.71
CA SER A 149 -2.17 2.55 30.44
C SER A 149 -3.03 3.58 29.75
N GLY A 150 -4.34 3.49 29.97
CA GLY A 150 -5.30 4.47 29.48
C GLY A 150 -5.54 4.37 27.97
N ILE A 151 -5.07 3.33 27.29
CA ILE A 151 -5.44 3.07 25.90
C ILE A 151 -6.88 2.56 25.89
N ARG A 152 -7.76 3.23 25.15
CA ARG A 152 -9.19 2.89 25.10
C ARG A 152 -9.62 2.59 23.68
N PHE A 153 -10.56 1.65 23.52
CA PHE A 153 -11.18 1.40 22.24
C PHE A 153 -12.00 2.61 21.76
N GLN A 154 -12.16 2.75 20.45
CA GLN A 154 -13.11 3.70 19.87
C GLN A 154 -14.54 3.48 20.44
N PRO A 155 -15.39 4.53 20.46
CA PRO A 155 -16.79 4.37 20.82
C PRO A 155 -17.48 3.29 19.97
N HIS A 156 -18.14 2.33 20.61
CA HIS A 156 -18.79 1.22 19.91
C HIS A 156 -20.01 0.69 20.70
N PRO A 157 -21.10 0.25 20.02
CA PRO A 157 -22.28 -0.30 20.68
C PRO A 157 -22.01 -1.59 21.46
N ALA A 158 -21.01 -2.38 21.07
CA ALA A 158 -20.63 -3.61 21.79
C ALA A 158 -20.20 -3.36 23.26
N PHE A 159 -19.84 -2.13 23.61
CA PHE A 159 -19.48 -1.77 24.98
C PHE A 159 -20.62 -1.10 25.76
N ALA A 160 -21.74 -0.77 25.10
CA ALA A 160 -22.85 -0.09 25.74
C ALA A 160 -23.47 -0.98 26.81
N ARG A 161 -23.64 -0.41 28.01
CA ARG A 161 -24.22 -1.10 29.17
C ARG A 161 -25.47 -0.39 29.64
N ASP A 162 -26.40 -1.17 30.18
CA ASP A 162 -27.56 -0.66 30.91
C ASP A 162 -27.15 -0.30 32.36
N THR A 163 -28.06 0.34 33.09
CA THR A 163 -27.94 0.78 34.48
C THR A 163 -27.67 -0.37 35.47
N ASP A 164 -28.04 -1.60 35.14
CA ASP A 164 -27.75 -2.81 35.92
C ASP A 164 -26.39 -3.45 35.58
N GLY A 165 -25.66 -2.89 34.61
CA GLY A 165 -24.35 -3.37 34.15
C GLY A 165 -24.39 -4.43 33.05
N SER A 166 -25.58 -4.88 32.62
CA SER A 166 -25.76 -5.78 31.47
C SER A 166 -25.46 -5.07 30.15
N TYR A 167 -25.21 -5.83 29.07
CA TYR A 167 -24.95 -5.25 27.75
C TYR A 167 -26.25 -4.81 27.09
N LEU A 168 -26.32 -3.54 26.67
CA LEU A 168 -27.55 -2.96 26.13
C LEU A 168 -28.00 -3.61 24.82
N TYR A 169 -27.04 -4.00 23.98
CA TYR A 169 -27.30 -4.59 22.67
C TYR A 169 -26.87 -6.06 22.58
N TRP A 170 -26.95 -6.79 23.70
CA TRP A 170 -26.82 -8.23 23.69
C TRP A 170 -27.50 -8.87 24.91
N PRO A 171 -28.51 -9.76 24.72
CA PRO A 171 -29.05 -10.22 23.44
C PRO A 171 -29.99 -9.19 22.76
N LEU A 172 -29.81 -8.98 21.45
CA LEU A 172 -30.76 -8.24 20.62
C LEU A 172 -31.95 -9.11 20.23
N SER A 173 -33.15 -8.52 20.30
CA SER A 173 -34.33 -9.09 19.64
C SER A 173 -34.24 -8.89 18.12
N ALA A 174 -35.02 -9.67 17.35
CA ALA A 174 -35.10 -9.49 15.90
C ALA A 174 -35.53 -8.06 15.51
N ASP A 175 -36.49 -7.49 16.24
CA ASP A 175 -36.93 -6.10 16.05
C ASP A 175 -35.83 -5.08 16.42
N GLY A 176 -34.93 -5.45 17.33
CA GLY A 176 -33.78 -4.64 17.71
C GLY A 176 -32.75 -4.44 16.60
N LEU A 177 -32.80 -5.20 15.51
CA LEU A 177 -31.95 -4.97 14.32
C LEU A 177 -32.68 -4.25 13.19
N LYS A 178 -34.00 -4.06 13.32
CA LYS A 178 -34.80 -3.39 12.30
C LYS A 178 -34.23 -2.00 12.01
N ASP A 179 -34.04 -1.70 10.74
CA ASP A 179 -33.52 -0.42 10.24
C ASP A 179 -32.08 -0.06 10.70
N ARG A 180 -31.30 -1.02 11.21
CA ARG A 180 -29.88 -0.84 11.59
C ARG A 180 -28.96 -1.54 10.61
N TYR A 181 -28.19 -0.78 9.84
CA TYR A 181 -27.23 -1.28 8.83
C TYR A 181 -25.81 -0.72 9.03
N ALA A 182 -25.65 0.19 9.98
CA ALA A 182 -24.39 0.78 10.39
C ALA A 182 -24.25 0.77 11.92
N VAL A 183 -23.01 0.78 12.42
CA VAL A 183 -22.77 0.92 13.87
C VAL A 183 -23.24 2.28 14.41
N THR A 184 -23.35 3.28 13.53
CA THR A 184 -23.89 4.61 13.83
C THR A 184 -25.41 4.62 14.03
N ASP A 185 -26.11 3.56 13.65
CA ASP A 185 -27.57 3.44 13.85
C ASP A 185 -27.92 3.01 15.29
N PHE A 186 -26.90 2.71 16.11
CA PHE A 186 -27.05 2.43 17.54
C PHE A 186 -26.82 3.71 18.34
N GLU A 187 -27.87 4.20 19.00
CA GLU A 187 -27.87 5.50 19.67
C GLU A 187 -26.85 5.63 20.81
N VAL A 188 -26.62 4.54 21.55
CA VAL A 188 -25.73 4.53 22.70
C VAL A 188 -24.45 3.81 22.32
N THR A 189 -23.31 4.45 22.54
CA THR A 189 -22.01 3.80 22.44
C THR A 189 -21.24 4.00 23.73
N ALA A 190 -20.30 3.11 24.01
CA ALA A 190 -19.39 3.26 25.13
C ALA A 190 -17.98 2.84 24.73
N THR A 191 -17.08 2.85 25.69
CA THR A 191 -15.69 2.44 25.51
C THR A 191 -15.14 1.85 26.80
N ARG A 192 -14.18 0.94 26.69
CA ARG A 192 -13.38 0.44 27.81
C ARG A 192 -11.89 0.50 27.51
N GLU A 193 -11.09 0.36 28.56
CA GLU A 193 -9.64 0.24 28.45
C GLU A 193 -9.27 -1.07 27.74
N LEU A 194 -8.20 -1.00 26.96
CA LEU A 194 -7.49 -2.12 26.37
C LEU A 194 -6.79 -2.93 27.47
N THR A 195 -6.86 -4.25 27.38
CA THR A 195 -6.17 -5.16 28.29
C THR A 195 -5.38 -6.23 27.55
N ALA A 196 -4.47 -6.93 28.23
CA ALA A 196 -3.75 -8.07 27.66
C ALA A 196 -4.68 -9.19 27.19
N HIS A 197 -5.86 -9.32 27.79
CA HIS A 197 -6.88 -10.29 27.37
C HIS A 197 -7.38 -10.05 25.93
N ASP A 198 -7.32 -8.81 25.44
CA ASP A 198 -7.73 -8.47 24.06
C ASP A 198 -6.73 -8.98 23.02
N TYR A 199 -5.44 -8.98 23.37
CA TYR A 199 -4.39 -9.59 22.56
C TYR A 199 -4.47 -11.11 22.58
N VAL A 200 -4.72 -11.70 23.76
CA VAL A 200 -4.97 -13.15 23.89
C VAL A 200 -6.16 -13.54 22.99
N TYR A 201 -7.24 -12.77 23.03
CA TYR A 201 -8.41 -13.03 22.20
C TYR A 201 -8.09 -12.90 20.71
N ALA A 202 -7.41 -11.83 20.29
CA ALA A 202 -6.99 -11.63 18.91
C ALA A 202 -6.18 -12.81 18.36
N ILE A 203 -5.17 -13.29 19.10
CA ILE A 203 -4.36 -14.44 18.67
C ILE A 203 -5.19 -15.73 18.61
N ARG A 204 -6.14 -15.92 19.54
CA ARG A 204 -7.08 -17.05 19.48
C ARG A 204 -7.95 -17.00 18.22
N ARG A 205 -8.36 -15.82 17.77
CA ARG A 205 -9.18 -15.66 16.55
C ARG A 205 -8.48 -16.16 15.29
N LEU A 206 -7.15 -16.07 15.22
CA LEU A 206 -6.37 -16.61 14.10
C LEU A 206 -6.53 -18.13 13.95
N ALA A 207 -6.77 -18.84 15.06
CA ALA A 207 -7.00 -20.29 15.09
C ALA A 207 -8.47 -20.69 14.95
N SER A 208 -9.40 -19.73 14.89
CA SER A 208 -10.83 -20.01 14.82
C SER A 208 -11.18 -20.67 13.48
N PRO A 209 -11.95 -21.79 13.47
CA PRO A 209 -12.41 -22.41 12.22
C PRO A 209 -13.43 -21.54 11.46
N ARG A 210 -13.93 -20.47 12.09
CA ARG A 210 -14.90 -19.53 11.50
C ARG A 210 -14.26 -18.29 10.90
N VAL A 211 -12.95 -18.09 11.10
CA VAL A 211 -12.20 -16.95 10.60
C VAL A 211 -11.13 -17.46 9.65
N VAL A 212 -11.16 -17.02 8.39
CA VAL A 212 -10.11 -17.36 7.44
C VAL A 212 -8.93 -16.43 7.72
N SER A 213 -7.86 -16.97 8.29
CA SER A 213 -6.66 -16.19 8.63
C SER A 213 -5.45 -16.62 7.78
N PRO A 214 -4.98 -15.77 6.86
CA PRO A 214 -3.75 -16.03 6.10
C PRO A 214 -2.52 -16.19 7.00
N ALA A 215 -2.47 -15.48 8.13
CA ALA A 215 -1.34 -15.50 9.07
C ALA A 215 -1.26 -16.78 9.94
N PHE A 216 -2.33 -17.59 10.00
CA PHE A 216 -2.40 -18.75 10.88
C PHE A 216 -1.28 -19.78 10.64
N GLY A 217 -0.97 -20.07 9.36
CA GLY A 217 0.07 -21.04 9.01
C GLY A 217 1.43 -20.66 9.60
N VAL A 218 1.82 -19.39 9.44
CA VAL A 218 3.08 -18.86 9.97
C VAL A 218 3.04 -18.83 11.50
N LEU A 219 2.04 -18.20 12.12
CA LEU A 219 2.03 -18.04 13.58
C LEU A 219 1.86 -19.37 14.33
N SER A 220 1.10 -20.33 13.80
CA SER A 220 0.95 -21.64 14.45
C SER A 220 2.23 -22.49 14.39
N SER A 221 3.06 -22.27 13.37
CA SER A 221 4.38 -22.90 13.29
C SER A 221 5.30 -22.41 14.42
N HIS A 222 5.14 -21.17 14.89
CA HIS A 222 6.00 -20.54 15.89
C HIS A 222 5.41 -20.50 17.31
N ILE A 223 4.11 -20.25 17.50
CA ILE A 223 3.50 -20.13 18.83
C ILE A 223 3.25 -21.52 19.42
N VAL A 224 3.69 -21.75 20.65
CA VAL A 224 3.57 -23.05 21.34
C VAL A 224 2.09 -23.43 21.52
N GLY A 225 1.69 -24.61 21.03
CA GLY A 225 0.34 -25.16 21.23
C GLY A 225 -0.79 -24.52 20.41
N LEU A 226 -0.50 -23.57 19.51
CA LEU A 226 -1.54 -22.90 18.70
C LEU A 226 -2.19 -23.84 17.66
N THR A 227 -1.44 -24.78 17.09
CA THR A 227 -1.97 -25.82 16.19
C THR A 227 -2.97 -26.73 16.92
N ASP A 228 -2.62 -27.20 18.12
CA ASP A 228 -3.50 -28.07 18.93
C ASP A 228 -4.73 -27.32 19.42
N TYR A 229 -4.59 -26.02 19.68
CA TYR A 229 -5.72 -25.15 19.98
C TYR A 229 -6.71 -25.06 18.82
N ALA A 230 -6.23 -24.85 17.58
CA ALA A 230 -7.09 -24.82 16.39
C ALA A 230 -7.84 -26.14 16.17
N ALA A 231 -7.17 -27.29 16.38
CA ALA A 231 -7.79 -28.61 16.28
C ALA A 231 -8.93 -28.78 17.30
N ARG A 232 -8.72 -28.34 18.55
CA ARG A 232 -9.76 -28.35 19.60
C ARG A 232 -10.92 -27.43 19.26
N LEU A 233 -10.67 -26.22 18.76
CA LEU A 233 -11.73 -25.31 18.32
C LEU A 233 -12.57 -25.90 17.17
N LYS A 234 -11.95 -26.61 16.23
CA LYS A 234 -12.67 -27.30 15.15
C LYS A 234 -13.63 -28.37 15.69
N GLN A 235 -13.22 -29.13 16.70
CA GLN A 235 -14.08 -30.12 17.35
C GLN A 235 -15.22 -29.45 18.14
N ALA A 236 -14.91 -28.40 18.90
CA ALA A 236 -15.90 -27.64 19.65
C ALA A 236 -16.93 -26.97 18.74
N ASP A 237 -16.50 -26.41 17.61
CA ASP A 237 -17.40 -25.82 16.60
C ASP A 237 -18.34 -26.85 16.00
N ALA A 238 -17.83 -28.03 15.64
CA ALA A 238 -18.66 -29.12 15.11
C ALA A 238 -19.72 -29.58 16.12
N ALA A 239 -19.35 -29.71 17.41
CA ALA A 239 -20.28 -30.06 18.47
C ALA A 239 -21.34 -28.96 18.68
N LEU A 240 -20.91 -27.69 18.73
CA LEU A 240 -21.80 -26.55 18.90
C LEU A 240 -22.81 -26.44 17.75
N LYS A 241 -22.37 -26.66 16.51
CA LYS A 241 -23.26 -26.67 15.34
C LYS A 241 -24.28 -27.80 15.38
N ALA A 242 -23.88 -28.98 15.86
CA ALA A 242 -24.78 -30.11 16.00
C ALA A 242 -25.88 -29.86 17.06
N GLU A 243 -25.55 -29.15 18.14
CA GLU A 243 -26.47 -28.87 19.25
C GLU A 243 -27.35 -27.64 19.01
N GLN A 244 -26.78 -26.55 18.51
CA GLN A 244 -27.40 -25.22 18.48
C GLN A 244 -27.47 -24.60 17.08
N GLY A 245 -26.99 -25.30 16.05
CA GLY A 245 -26.99 -24.87 14.65
C GLY A 245 -25.82 -23.95 14.26
N ASP A 246 -25.73 -23.64 12.97
CA ASP A 246 -24.61 -22.88 12.38
C ASP A 246 -24.47 -21.44 12.89
N GLY A 247 -25.55 -20.86 13.42
CA GLY A 247 -25.58 -19.50 13.95
C GLY A 247 -25.11 -19.35 15.40
N ALA A 248 -24.88 -20.45 16.14
CA ALA A 248 -24.49 -20.38 17.54
C ALA A 248 -23.07 -19.83 17.70
N TRP A 249 -22.82 -18.89 18.62
CA TRP A 249 -21.51 -18.25 18.78
C TRP A 249 -20.48 -19.18 19.45
N LEU A 250 -19.33 -19.35 18.79
CA LEU A 250 -18.19 -20.07 19.35
C LEU A 250 -17.37 -19.14 20.26
N ASP A 251 -17.55 -19.24 21.57
CA ASP A 251 -16.76 -18.47 22.54
C ASP A 251 -15.33 -19.01 22.66
N LEU A 252 -14.38 -18.33 22.04
CA LEU A 252 -12.97 -18.72 22.05
C LEU A 252 -12.35 -18.71 23.46
N ARG A 253 -12.97 -18.03 24.43
CA ARG A 253 -12.48 -17.93 25.81
C ARG A 253 -12.72 -19.20 26.62
N ALA A 254 -13.70 -20.01 26.23
CA ALA A 254 -13.99 -21.30 26.85
C ALA A 254 -12.87 -22.34 26.64
N HIS A 255 -11.95 -22.07 25.72
CA HIS A 255 -10.84 -22.96 25.37
C HIS A 255 -9.49 -22.26 25.64
N GLY A 256 -8.63 -22.88 26.46
CA GLY A 256 -7.30 -22.36 26.77
C GLY A 256 -6.17 -23.11 26.03
N PHE A 257 -5.04 -22.44 25.82
CA PHE A 257 -3.77 -23.06 25.44
C PHE A 257 -2.60 -22.26 26.04
N ASP A 258 -1.46 -22.92 26.25
CA ASP A 258 -0.37 -22.33 27.05
C ASP A 258 0.48 -21.30 26.32
N GLY A 259 0.41 -21.26 24.98
CA GLY A 259 1.24 -20.40 24.16
C GLY A 259 0.98 -18.91 24.31
N VAL A 260 -0.22 -18.50 24.73
CA VAL A 260 -0.59 -17.09 24.87
C VAL A 260 -1.50 -16.90 26.07
N LYS A 261 -1.11 -16.03 27.01
CA LYS A 261 -1.85 -15.75 28.24
C LYS A 261 -1.73 -14.28 28.62
N ALA A 262 -2.76 -13.77 29.28
CA ALA A 262 -2.66 -12.54 30.06
C ALA A 262 -2.24 -12.96 31.48
N LEU A 263 -1.08 -12.49 31.95
CA LEU A 263 -0.66 -12.72 33.34
C LEU A 263 -1.44 -11.82 34.30
N ASP A 264 -1.80 -10.64 33.81
CA ASP A 264 -2.68 -9.64 34.41
C ASP A 264 -3.26 -8.77 33.27
N ASP A 265 -4.03 -7.72 33.59
CA ASP A 265 -4.65 -6.85 32.59
C ASP A 265 -3.65 -6.09 31.70
N ARG A 266 -2.38 -6.03 32.08
CA ARG A 266 -1.33 -5.22 31.43
C ARG A 266 -0.11 -6.02 30.99
N THR A 267 -0.06 -7.31 31.27
CA THR A 267 1.09 -8.16 30.93
C THR A 267 0.65 -9.33 30.06
N LEU A 268 1.03 -9.27 28.78
CA LEU A 268 0.82 -10.34 27.80
C LEU A 268 2.02 -11.27 27.76
N GLN A 269 1.80 -12.57 27.96
CA GLN A 269 2.81 -13.60 27.74
C GLN A 269 2.58 -14.32 26.42
N ILE A 270 3.63 -14.43 25.60
CA ILE A 270 3.66 -15.26 24.38
C ILE A 270 4.85 -16.23 24.45
N ARG A 271 4.59 -17.53 24.26
CA ARG A 271 5.61 -18.57 24.14
C ARG A 271 5.84 -18.93 22.68
N VAL A 272 7.08 -18.80 22.23
CA VAL A 272 7.53 -19.03 20.85
C VAL A 272 8.48 -20.22 20.82
N LYS A 273 8.32 -21.14 19.87
CA LYS A 273 9.18 -22.31 19.69
C LYS A 273 10.59 -21.86 19.26
N GLY A 274 11.61 -22.41 19.92
CA GLY A 274 13.01 -22.09 19.67
C GLY A 274 13.42 -20.65 20.00
N LYS A 275 14.61 -20.26 19.55
CA LYS A 275 15.05 -18.86 19.48
C LYS A 275 14.64 -18.28 18.12
N TYR A 276 13.78 -17.27 18.13
CA TYR A 276 13.31 -16.60 16.91
C TYR A 276 13.20 -15.08 17.13
N PRO A 277 14.32 -14.34 17.03
CA PRO A 277 14.36 -12.90 17.29
C PRO A 277 13.42 -12.09 16.39
N GLN A 278 13.19 -12.56 15.17
CA GLN A 278 12.33 -11.89 14.18
C GLN A 278 10.85 -11.91 14.59
N PHE A 279 10.47 -12.71 15.60
CA PHE A 279 9.10 -12.75 16.11
C PHE A 279 8.54 -11.37 16.48
N LYS A 280 9.41 -10.48 16.98
CA LYS A 280 9.05 -9.09 17.33
C LYS A 280 8.47 -8.32 16.14
N TYR A 281 8.88 -8.61 14.91
CA TYR A 281 8.36 -7.92 13.73
C TYR A 281 6.93 -8.32 13.38
N TRP A 282 6.55 -9.57 13.63
CA TRP A 282 5.16 -10.01 13.46
C TRP A 282 4.21 -9.28 14.42
N LEU A 283 4.71 -8.87 15.59
CA LEU A 283 3.96 -8.08 16.58
C LEU A 283 3.77 -6.61 16.19
N ALA A 284 4.30 -6.18 15.04
CA ALA A 284 3.99 -4.89 14.40
C ALA A 284 2.89 -4.99 13.35
N MET A 285 2.39 -6.19 13.06
CA MET A 285 1.37 -6.44 12.03
C MET A 285 -0.04 -6.40 12.61
N THR A 286 -1.00 -5.85 11.86
CA THR A 286 -2.38 -5.67 12.32
C THR A 286 -3.10 -6.97 12.69
N PHE A 287 -2.75 -8.12 12.10
CA PHE A 287 -3.32 -9.41 12.51
C PHE A 287 -2.95 -9.84 13.94
N THR A 288 -2.01 -9.15 14.59
CA THR A 288 -1.70 -9.31 16.02
C THR A 288 -2.30 -8.20 16.89
N ALA A 289 -2.99 -7.21 16.31
CA ALA A 289 -3.59 -6.11 17.03
C ALA A 289 -4.78 -6.57 17.90
N PRO A 290 -5.12 -5.85 18.97
CA PRO A 290 -6.08 -6.31 19.95
C PRO A 290 -7.50 -6.25 19.39
N VAL A 291 -8.29 -7.29 19.71
CA VAL A 291 -9.70 -7.37 19.33
C VAL A 291 -10.52 -7.62 20.59
N PRO A 292 -11.50 -6.74 20.90
CA PRO A 292 -12.34 -6.91 22.07
C PRO A 292 -13.33 -8.06 21.83
N TRP A 293 -13.37 -9.04 22.73
CA TRP A 293 -14.27 -10.19 22.61
C TRP A 293 -15.75 -9.76 22.56
N GLU A 294 -16.10 -8.63 23.17
CA GLU A 294 -17.45 -8.06 23.17
C GLU A 294 -17.91 -7.74 21.76
N ALA A 295 -17.02 -7.21 20.90
CA ALA A 295 -17.37 -6.91 19.52
C ALA A 295 -17.58 -8.17 18.70
N ASP A 296 -16.74 -9.18 18.90
CA ASP A 296 -16.91 -10.48 18.24
C ASP A 296 -18.24 -11.13 18.68
N ARG A 297 -18.58 -11.08 19.97
CA ARG A 297 -19.89 -11.53 20.47
C ARG A 297 -21.05 -10.72 19.86
N PHE A 298 -20.92 -9.40 19.82
CA PHE A 298 -21.95 -8.49 19.31
C PHE A 298 -22.28 -8.82 17.85
N TYR A 299 -21.28 -9.01 16.99
CA TYR A 299 -21.47 -9.29 15.57
C TYR A 299 -21.92 -10.72 15.25
N HIS A 300 -21.71 -11.68 16.16
CA HIS A 300 -22.17 -13.06 15.97
C HIS A 300 -23.62 -13.28 16.45
N GLN A 301 -24.37 -12.23 16.75
CA GLN A 301 -25.81 -12.33 17.01
C GLN A 301 -26.59 -12.63 15.72
N PRO A 302 -27.70 -13.38 15.79
CA PRO A 302 -28.55 -13.64 14.63
C PRO A 302 -28.99 -12.34 13.94
N GLY A 303 -28.92 -12.30 12.60
CA GLY A 303 -29.33 -11.13 11.79
C GLY A 303 -28.22 -10.14 11.46
N MET A 304 -27.14 -10.08 12.25
CA MET A 304 -26.05 -9.10 12.07
C MET A 304 -25.40 -9.18 10.67
N ALA A 305 -25.05 -10.39 10.22
CA ALA A 305 -24.41 -10.59 8.93
C ALA A 305 -25.31 -10.17 7.74
N GLN A 306 -26.62 -10.40 7.85
CA GLN A 306 -27.61 -9.99 6.84
C GLN A 306 -27.73 -8.46 6.74
N HIS A 307 -27.43 -7.76 7.83
CA HIS A 307 -27.39 -6.30 7.90
C HIS A 307 -26.00 -5.72 7.58
N ASN A 308 -25.07 -6.56 7.12
CA ASN A 308 -23.66 -6.20 6.87
C ASN A 308 -22.92 -5.67 8.12
N LEU A 309 -23.37 -6.07 9.31
CA LEU A 309 -22.75 -5.74 10.59
C LEU A 309 -21.76 -6.85 10.95
N SER A 310 -20.48 -6.62 10.69
CA SER A 310 -19.38 -7.53 11.04
C SER A 310 -18.09 -6.76 11.22
N LEU A 311 -17.06 -7.38 11.81
CA LEU A 311 -15.71 -6.80 11.88
C LEU A 311 -15.10 -6.48 10.51
N ASN A 312 -15.53 -7.16 9.44
CA ASN A 312 -15.06 -6.89 8.08
C ASN A 312 -15.65 -5.62 7.47
N THR A 313 -16.78 -5.14 7.99
CA THR A 313 -17.45 -3.93 7.51
C THR A 313 -17.28 -2.78 8.48
N TRP A 314 -17.29 -3.10 9.78
CA TRP A 314 -17.27 -2.18 10.90
C TRP A 314 -16.21 -2.63 11.91
N PRO A 315 -14.94 -2.31 11.66
CA PRO A 315 -13.84 -2.64 12.57
C PRO A 315 -13.91 -1.80 13.85
N VAL A 316 -13.31 -2.34 14.92
CA VAL A 316 -13.21 -1.68 16.23
C VAL A 316 -11.80 -1.86 16.79
N GLY A 317 -11.09 -0.76 16.97
CA GLY A 317 -9.73 -0.76 17.50
C GLY A 317 -9.46 0.43 18.42
N THR A 318 -8.18 0.65 18.71
CA THR A 318 -7.69 1.70 19.60
C THR A 318 -6.96 2.82 18.84
N GLY A 319 -6.82 2.69 17.52
CA GLY A 319 -6.00 3.53 16.65
C GLY A 319 -6.52 4.96 16.45
N PRO A 320 -5.77 5.77 15.66
CA PRO A 320 -6.03 7.19 15.46
C PRO A 320 -7.37 7.52 14.82
N TYR A 321 -7.94 6.59 14.05
CA TYR A 321 -9.19 6.79 13.32
C TYR A 321 -10.19 5.66 13.58
N MET A 322 -11.46 5.94 13.37
CA MET A 322 -12.55 4.97 13.38
C MET A 322 -13.43 5.14 12.14
N LEU A 323 -13.99 4.03 11.63
CA LEU A 323 -14.89 4.07 10.48
C LEU A 323 -16.26 4.60 10.90
N VAL A 324 -16.75 5.64 10.21
CA VAL A 324 -18.05 6.28 10.48
C VAL A 324 -19.04 6.15 9.31
N GLU A 325 -18.56 5.78 8.13
CA GLU A 325 -19.38 5.47 6.96
C GLU A 325 -18.74 4.34 6.16
N SER A 326 -19.53 3.34 5.77
CA SER A 326 -19.10 2.19 4.97
C SER A 326 -20.14 1.86 3.90
N ILE A 327 -20.05 2.55 2.75
CA ILE A 327 -20.90 2.28 1.59
C ILE A 327 -20.10 1.42 0.60
N GLN A 328 -20.42 0.14 0.60
CA GLN A 328 -19.73 -0.87 -0.20
C GLN A 328 -19.64 -0.47 -1.69
N ASN A 329 -18.43 -0.57 -2.24
CA ASN A 329 -18.07 -0.20 -3.61
C ASN A 329 -18.49 1.23 -4.00
N ARG A 330 -18.41 2.17 -3.05
CA ARG A 330 -18.74 3.56 -3.32
C ARG A 330 -17.91 4.54 -2.49
N ARG A 331 -18.01 4.45 -1.17
CA ARG A 331 -17.44 5.45 -0.26
C ARG A 331 -17.18 4.87 1.12
N HIS A 332 -16.03 5.21 1.69
CA HIS A 332 -15.71 4.95 3.09
C HIS A 332 -15.23 6.24 3.75
N VAL A 333 -15.62 6.45 5.00
CA VAL A 333 -15.21 7.63 5.75
C VAL A 333 -14.65 7.19 7.10
N MET A 334 -13.42 7.61 7.37
CA MET A 334 -12.82 7.52 8.70
C MET A 334 -12.85 8.89 9.37
N ALA A 335 -13.17 8.94 10.65
CA ALA A 335 -13.05 10.14 11.49
C ALA A 335 -12.06 9.87 12.62
N ARG A 336 -11.48 10.93 13.19
CA ARG A 336 -10.61 10.83 14.37
C ARG A 336 -11.29 10.02 15.47
N ASN A 337 -10.59 9.05 16.03
CA ASN A 337 -11.03 8.34 17.22
C ASN A 337 -10.90 9.29 18.43
N PRO A 338 -12.00 9.69 19.10
CA PRO A 338 -11.94 10.63 20.21
C PRO A 338 -11.21 10.07 21.44
N ASN A 339 -11.01 8.75 21.50
CA ASN A 339 -10.31 8.07 22.59
C ASN A 339 -8.83 7.80 22.28
N PHE A 340 -8.35 8.15 21.08
CA PHE A 340 -6.93 7.99 20.76
C PHE A 340 -6.11 8.99 21.57
N ARG A 341 -5.13 8.49 22.33
CA ARG A 341 -4.26 9.28 23.20
C ARG A 341 -3.38 10.30 22.47
N GLY A 342 -3.24 10.14 21.16
CA GLY A 342 -2.30 10.86 20.32
C GLY A 342 -0.88 10.30 20.43
N GLU A 343 -0.13 10.33 19.34
CA GLU A 343 1.30 9.97 19.32
C GLU A 343 2.11 11.20 18.85
N PRO A 344 3.22 11.55 19.53
CA PRO A 344 4.03 12.68 19.10
C PRO A 344 4.65 12.40 17.73
N TYR A 345 4.58 13.38 16.83
CA TYR A 345 5.23 13.28 15.52
C TYR A 345 6.76 13.17 15.70
N PRO A 346 7.46 12.30 14.93
CA PRO A 346 8.86 12.03 15.17
C PRO A 346 9.78 13.26 15.01
N CYS A 347 10.79 13.33 15.88
CA CYS A 347 11.81 14.38 15.87
C CYS A 347 13.14 13.95 15.23
N GLU A 348 13.29 12.66 14.96
CA GLU A 348 14.48 12.07 14.37
C GLU A 348 14.20 11.61 12.94
N GLY A 349 15.20 11.73 12.08
CA GLY A 349 15.13 11.34 10.68
C GLY A 349 16.48 11.48 10.01
N THR A 350 16.56 11.16 8.72
CA THR A 350 17.78 11.32 7.95
C THR A 350 18.11 12.80 7.70
N PRO A 351 19.35 13.15 7.33
CA PRO A 351 19.69 14.50 6.90
C PRO A 351 18.84 15.00 5.72
N LYS A 352 18.38 14.10 4.85
CA LYS A 352 17.46 14.42 3.75
C LYS A 352 16.08 14.83 4.29
N ASP A 353 15.56 14.11 5.27
CA ASP A 353 14.26 14.42 5.91
C ASP A 353 14.26 15.79 6.58
N LYS A 354 15.36 16.14 7.27
CA LYS A 354 15.52 17.47 7.86
C LYS A 354 15.52 18.57 6.80
N LYS A 355 16.24 18.38 5.69
CA LYS A 355 16.30 19.35 4.58
C LYS A 355 14.96 19.49 3.85
N SER A 356 14.16 18.44 3.77
CA SER A 356 12.83 18.46 3.16
C SER A 356 11.73 18.94 4.10
N GLY A 357 12.06 19.42 5.31
CA GLY A 357 11.09 19.96 6.26
C GLY A 357 10.25 18.91 6.99
N LEU A 358 10.54 17.61 6.85
CA LEU A 358 9.78 16.53 7.49
C LEU A 358 9.94 16.50 9.02
N LEU A 359 10.76 17.37 9.61
CA LEU A 359 10.90 17.51 11.08
C LEU A 359 10.20 18.77 11.62
N ALA A 360 9.47 19.51 10.79
CA ALA A 360 8.86 20.78 11.17
C ALA A 360 7.78 20.63 12.25
N ASP A 361 7.05 19.51 12.25
CA ASP A 361 5.99 19.23 13.22
C ASP A 361 6.45 18.32 14.38
N CYS A 362 7.77 18.15 14.58
CA CYS A 362 8.35 17.38 15.68
C CYS A 362 7.65 17.65 17.02
N GLY A 363 7.21 16.58 17.68
CA GLY A 363 6.57 16.61 18.99
C GLY A 363 5.09 17.03 19.00
N GLN A 364 4.51 17.47 17.88
CA GLN A 364 3.08 17.73 17.80
C GLN A 364 2.28 16.43 17.83
N MET A 365 1.09 16.44 18.44
CA MET A 365 0.28 15.23 18.62
C MET A 365 -0.48 14.87 17.33
N THR A 366 -0.29 13.64 16.87
CA THR A 366 -1.02 13.05 15.75
C THR A 366 -2.36 12.42 16.20
N PRO A 367 -3.32 12.16 15.29
CA PRO A 367 -3.31 12.56 13.88
C PRO A 367 -3.50 14.06 13.66
N PHE A 368 -3.03 14.61 12.54
CA PHE A 368 -3.30 16.01 12.20
C PHE A 368 -4.62 16.20 11.44
N ILE A 369 -5.05 15.19 10.69
CA ILE A 369 -6.27 15.21 9.87
C ILE A 369 -7.45 14.76 10.72
N ASP A 370 -8.61 15.40 10.55
CA ASP A 370 -9.81 15.10 11.34
C ASP A 370 -10.69 14.04 10.71
N ARG A 371 -10.70 13.97 9.37
CA ARG A 371 -11.52 13.04 8.61
C ARG A 371 -10.82 12.63 7.31
N ILE A 372 -11.02 11.39 6.89
CA ILE A 372 -10.47 10.85 5.65
C ILE A 372 -11.62 10.25 4.85
N GLU A 373 -11.73 10.65 3.60
CA GLU A 373 -12.75 10.19 2.68
C GLU A 373 -12.15 9.45 1.50
N PHE A 374 -12.60 8.21 1.34
CA PHE A 374 -12.23 7.31 0.26
C PHE A 374 -13.41 7.19 -0.69
N SER A 375 -13.22 7.52 -1.96
CA SER A 375 -14.23 7.36 -3.02
C SER A 375 -13.79 6.32 -4.06
N LEU A 376 -14.73 5.52 -4.58
CA LEU A 376 -14.41 4.57 -5.65
C LEU A 376 -14.17 5.29 -6.97
N GLU A 377 -12.97 5.15 -7.53
CA GLU A 377 -12.62 5.66 -8.85
C GLU A 377 -11.96 4.55 -9.69
N LYS A 378 -12.77 3.82 -10.46
CA LYS A 378 -12.29 2.65 -11.23
C LYS A 378 -11.36 2.99 -12.39
N GLU A 379 -11.53 4.17 -12.95
CA GLU A 379 -10.87 4.58 -14.18
C GLU A 379 -9.71 5.54 -13.85
N SER A 380 -8.50 5.22 -14.33
CA SER A 380 -7.29 5.99 -14.02
C SER A 380 -7.32 7.42 -14.56
N VAL A 381 -7.96 7.63 -15.73
CA VAL A 381 -8.03 8.96 -16.36
C VAL A 381 -8.90 9.93 -15.56
N PRO A 382 -10.15 9.60 -15.19
CA PRO A 382 -10.94 10.42 -14.27
C PRO A 382 -10.29 10.66 -12.90
N LEU A 383 -9.69 9.62 -12.30
CA LEU A 383 -8.97 9.72 -11.03
C LEU A 383 -7.86 10.78 -11.12
N MET A 384 -7.01 10.66 -12.14
CA MET A 384 -5.91 11.61 -12.37
C MET A 384 -6.42 13.00 -12.71
N GLY A 385 -7.53 13.12 -13.48
CA GLY A 385 -8.18 14.39 -13.76
C GLY A 385 -8.62 15.11 -12.48
N LYS A 386 -9.33 14.40 -11.58
CA LYS A 386 -9.77 14.93 -10.28
C LYS A 386 -8.60 15.30 -9.37
N PHE A 387 -7.54 14.49 -9.37
CA PHE A 387 -6.30 14.83 -8.68
C PHE A 387 -5.70 16.12 -9.25
N LEU A 388 -5.46 16.23 -10.56
CA LEU A 388 -4.91 17.45 -11.15
C LEU A 388 -5.80 18.69 -10.93
N GLN A 389 -7.12 18.51 -10.85
CA GLN A 389 -8.07 19.57 -10.51
C GLN A 389 -8.07 19.95 -9.01
N GLY A 390 -7.36 19.22 -8.15
CA GLY A 390 -7.26 19.48 -6.72
C GLY A 390 -8.40 18.89 -5.88
N TYR A 391 -9.27 18.06 -6.47
CA TYR A 391 -10.35 17.40 -5.74
C TYR A 391 -9.88 16.17 -4.96
N TYR A 392 -8.71 15.63 -5.28
CA TYR A 392 -8.01 14.65 -4.43
C TYR A 392 -6.70 15.24 -3.93
N ASP A 393 -6.43 15.04 -2.64
CA ASP A 393 -5.18 15.44 -1.98
C ASP A 393 -4.05 14.45 -2.31
N ILE A 394 -4.44 13.18 -2.42
CA ILE A 394 -3.62 12.06 -2.89
C ILE A 394 -4.49 11.20 -3.82
N PRO A 395 -3.96 10.67 -4.94
CA PRO A 395 -4.77 9.89 -5.88
C PRO A 395 -5.30 8.61 -5.24
N GLU A 396 -4.44 7.90 -4.51
CA GLU A 396 -4.74 6.66 -3.80
C GLU A 396 -3.85 6.60 -2.55
N ALA A 397 -4.42 6.17 -1.43
CA ALA A 397 -3.71 6.11 -0.15
C ALA A 397 -2.87 4.83 -0.01
N ASP A 398 -3.30 3.76 -0.68
CA ASP A 398 -2.53 2.54 -0.86
C ASP A 398 -1.68 2.62 -2.14
N GLY A 399 -0.47 2.08 -2.06
CA GLY A 399 0.40 1.94 -3.23
C GLY A 399 1.14 3.22 -3.63
N GLY A 400 2.40 3.04 -4.05
CA GLY A 400 3.27 4.11 -4.55
C GLY A 400 3.39 4.12 -6.08
N ASN A 401 2.30 3.79 -6.80
CA ASN A 401 2.38 3.62 -8.26
C ASN A 401 2.13 4.93 -9.02
N TYR A 402 1.27 5.82 -8.51
CA TYR A 402 0.93 7.05 -9.22
C TYR A 402 2.05 8.08 -9.22
N GLY A 403 2.82 8.21 -8.14
CA GLY A 403 3.96 9.13 -8.10
C GLY A 403 5.01 8.75 -9.15
N VAL A 404 5.31 7.46 -9.23
CA VAL A 404 6.18 6.86 -10.25
C VAL A 404 5.64 7.14 -11.66
N ALA A 405 4.39 6.78 -11.94
CA ALA A 405 3.76 6.97 -13.26
C ALA A 405 3.73 8.44 -13.69
N MET A 406 3.50 9.38 -12.76
CA MET A 406 3.52 10.81 -13.05
C MET A 406 4.95 11.30 -13.33
N ARG A 407 5.98 10.81 -12.62
CA ARG A 407 7.38 11.14 -12.93
C ARG A 407 7.77 10.71 -14.35
N VAL A 408 7.36 9.50 -14.75
CA VAL A 408 7.55 9.02 -16.11
C VAL A 408 6.87 9.95 -17.11
N ALA A 409 5.58 10.24 -16.88
CA ALA A 409 4.82 11.10 -17.77
C ALA A 409 5.39 12.53 -17.90
N ALA A 410 6.01 13.07 -16.84
CA ALA A 410 6.70 14.35 -16.86
C ALA A 410 8.02 14.28 -17.65
N SER A 411 8.73 13.15 -17.57
CA SER A 411 9.98 12.95 -18.33
C SER A 411 9.70 12.83 -19.84
N ASP A 412 8.56 12.24 -20.20
CA ASP A 412 8.13 12.08 -21.60
C ASP A 412 7.47 13.32 -22.20
N SER A 413 7.02 14.28 -21.39
CA SER A 413 6.24 15.44 -21.84
C SER A 413 6.56 16.71 -21.07
N ALA A 414 7.16 17.68 -21.76
CA ALA A 414 7.42 19.02 -21.21
C ALA A 414 6.15 19.74 -20.74
N GLU A 415 5.01 19.51 -21.41
CA GLU A 415 3.71 20.05 -21.02
C GLU A 415 3.26 19.50 -19.66
N LYS A 416 3.37 18.17 -19.45
CA LYS A 416 3.04 17.55 -18.16
C LYS A 416 4.00 17.98 -17.07
N ALA A 417 5.31 18.05 -17.36
CA ALA A 417 6.29 18.56 -16.41
C ALA A 417 5.96 19.99 -15.96
N ALA A 418 5.62 20.87 -16.90
CA ALA A 418 5.21 22.24 -16.61
C ALA A 418 3.91 22.29 -15.80
N LEU A 419 2.91 21.48 -16.16
CA LEU A 419 1.64 21.38 -15.43
C LEU A 419 1.85 20.94 -13.97
N TYR A 420 2.63 19.88 -13.76
CA TYR A 420 2.89 19.36 -12.41
C TYR A 420 3.68 20.35 -11.55
N ALA A 421 4.64 21.04 -12.16
CA ALA A 421 5.40 22.10 -11.50
C ALA A 421 4.52 23.31 -11.14
N ASP A 422 3.63 23.75 -12.04
CA ASP A 422 2.68 24.85 -11.79
C ASP A 422 1.72 24.52 -10.64
N HIS A 423 1.26 23.26 -10.57
CA HIS A 423 0.41 22.77 -9.49
C HIS A 423 1.18 22.49 -8.19
N GLY A 424 2.52 22.58 -8.21
CA GLY A 424 3.37 22.29 -7.05
C GLY A 424 3.29 20.84 -6.57
N LEU A 425 3.00 19.90 -7.49
CA LEU A 425 2.83 18.50 -7.13
C LEU A 425 4.11 17.91 -6.55
N GLN A 426 3.96 17.18 -5.44
CA GLN A 426 5.05 16.48 -4.79
C GLN A 426 5.06 15.03 -5.29
N LEU A 427 5.96 14.73 -6.24
CA LEU A 427 6.17 13.39 -6.78
C LEU A 427 7.35 12.73 -6.06
N LEU A 428 7.10 12.27 -4.84
CA LEU A 428 8.11 11.72 -3.95
C LEU A 428 8.35 10.25 -4.28
N ALA A 429 9.61 9.80 -4.27
CA ALA A 429 9.96 8.39 -4.44
C ALA A 429 11.00 7.94 -3.41
N SER A 430 10.93 6.66 -3.04
CA SER A 430 11.86 5.97 -2.16
C SER A 430 12.11 4.56 -2.64
N THR A 431 13.35 4.10 -2.49
CA THR A 431 13.73 2.72 -2.74
C THR A 431 13.04 1.80 -1.75
N GLU A 432 12.42 0.75 -2.27
CA GLU A 432 11.64 -0.17 -1.47
C GLU A 432 12.52 -1.22 -0.79
N ALA A 433 12.01 -1.80 0.28
CA ALA A 433 12.56 -3.04 0.83
C ALA A 433 12.15 -4.23 -0.06
N GLN A 434 12.55 -4.18 -1.32
CA GLN A 434 12.22 -5.15 -2.34
C GLN A 434 13.42 -5.35 -3.27
N ILE A 435 13.57 -6.55 -3.80
CA ILE A 435 14.53 -6.85 -4.87
C ILE A 435 13.80 -7.54 -6.02
N THR A 436 14.18 -7.19 -7.26
CA THR A 436 13.88 -7.97 -8.46
C THR A 436 15.19 -8.49 -9.04
N TYR A 437 15.28 -9.80 -9.23
CA TYR A 437 16.51 -10.46 -9.67
C TYR A 437 16.21 -11.48 -10.77
N LEU A 438 17.25 -11.86 -11.52
CA LEU A 438 17.20 -13.02 -12.42
C LEU A 438 17.96 -14.17 -11.77
N GLY A 439 17.26 -15.25 -11.46
CA GLY A 439 17.82 -16.41 -10.78
C GLY A 439 18.35 -17.47 -11.75
N PHE A 440 19.47 -18.09 -11.37
CA PHE A 440 19.96 -19.33 -11.97
C PHE A 440 19.54 -20.50 -11.09
N ASN A 441 18.94 -21.53 -11.68
CA ASN A 441 18.56 -22.73 -10.94
C ASN A 441 19.79 -23.60 -10.67
N TRP A 442 20.07 -23.84 -9.39
CA TRP A 442 21.22 -24.61 -8.92
C TRP A 442 21.18 -26.09 -9.32
N LEU A 443 19.99 -26.61 -9.65
CA LEU A 443 19.78 -27.98 -10.12
C LEU A 443 20.02 -28.13 -11.63
N ASP A 444 20.21 -27.04 -12.38
CA ASP A 444 20.51 -27.08 -13.80
C ASP A 444 21.99 -27.45 -14.05
N PRO A 445 22.30 -28.35 -15.00
CA PRO A 445 23.68 -28.80 -15.23
C PRO A 445 24.60 -27.71 -15.81
N VAL A 446 24.05 -26.71 -16.50
CA VAL A 446 24.81 -25.67 -17.21
C VAL A 446 24.99 -24.44 -16.33
N VAL A 447 23.91 -23.92 -15.77
CA VAL A 447 23.95 -22.67 -14.97
C VAL A 447 23.97 -22.91 -13.47
N GLY A 448 23.73 -24.14 -13.01
CA GLY A 448 23.65 -24.48 -11.60
C GLY A 448 24.99 -24.84 -10.96
N GLN A 449 24.96 -25.70 -9.93
CA GLN A 449 26.13 -26.00 -9.11
C GLN A 449 27.27 -26.61 -9.95
N GLY A 450 26.99 -27.66 -10.71
CA GLY A 450 28.01 -28.51 -11.32
C GLY A 450 28.45 -29.65 -10.38
N ASP A 451 28.69 -30.82 -10.97
CA ASP A 451 28.90 -32.07 -10.22
C ASP A 451 30.33 -32.23 -9.67
N THR A 452 31.32 -31.55 -10.27
CA THR A 452 32.73 -31.57 -9.84
C THR A 452 33.23 -30.16 -9.51
N PRO A 453 34.32 -30.01 -8.71
CA PRO A 453 34.92 -28.70 -8.43
C PRO A 453 35.30 -27.91 -9.70
N GLU A 454 35.78 -28.60 -10.73
CA GLU A 454 36.14 -27.98 -12.01
C GLU A 454 34.88 -27.48 -12.74
N GLN A 455 33.80 -28.26 -12.73
CA GLN A 455 32.53 -27.84 -13.32
C GLN A 455 31.90 -26.70 -12.52
N GLN A 456 32.01 -26.71 -11.19
CA GLN A 456 31.56 -25.62 -10.33
C GLN A 456 32.22 -24.29 -10.69
N GLU A 457 33.54 -24.31 -10.90
CA GLU A 457 34.27 -23.12 -11.31
C GLU A 457 33.88 -22.66 -12.72
N LYS A 458 33.74 -23.60 -13.68
CA LYS A 458 33.24 -23.27 -15.03
C LYS A 458 31.85 -22.65 -15.00
N ASN A 459 30.90 -23.26 -14.29
CA ASN A 459 29.53 -22.76 -14.16
C ASN A 459 29.50 -21.39 -13.47
N ARG A 460 30.32 -21.18 -12.43
CA ARG A 460 30.48 -19.86 -11.79
C ARG A 460 30.93 -18.80 -12.79
N LYS A 461 31.98 -19.08 -13.57
CA LYS A 461 32.48 -18.14 -14.59
C LYS A 461 31.44 -17.87 -15.69
N LEU A 462 30.66 -18.88 -16.08
CA LEU A 462 29.54 -18.70 -17.00
C LEU A 462 28.52 -17.71 -16.43
N ARG A 463 28.09 -17.89 -15.18
CA ARG A 463 27.14 -16.97 -14.51
C ARG A 463 27.72 -15.56 -14.40
N GLN A 464 28.99 -15.39 -14.07
CA GLN A 464 29.65 -14.09 -14.02
C GLN A 464 29.71 -13.41 -15.39
N ALA A 465 30.08 -14.16 -16.45
CA ALA A 465 30.10 -13.64 -17.82
C ALA A 465 28.72 -13.15 -18.27
N ILE A 466 27.67 -13.95 -18.03
CA ILE A 466 26.28 -13.58 -18.31
C ILE A 466 25.88 -12.34 -17.51
N SER A 467 26.23 -12.28 -16.22
CA SER A 467 25.89 -11.17 -15.33
C SER A 467 26.54 -9.85 -15.76
N ILE A 468 27.77 -9.89 -16.29
CA ILE A 468 28.42 -8.71 -16.88
C ILE A 468 27.70 -8.27 -18.16
N ALA A 469 27.23 -9.20 -18.99
CA ALA A 469 26.55 -8.87 -20.23
C ALA A 469 25.19 -8.16 -20.01
N PHE A 470 24.44 -8.52 -18.97
CA PHE A 470 23.15 -7.90 -18.67
C PHE A 470 23.31 -6.46 -18.12
N ASP A 471 22.86 -5.47 -18.90
CA ASP A 471 22.94 -4.04 -18.57
C ASP A 471 21.75 -3.59 -17.70
N TRP A 472 21.85 -3.75 -16.39
CA TRP A 472 20.76 -3.36 -15.49
C TRP A 472 20.55 -1.85 -15.44
N GLU A 473 21.58 -1.04 -15.64
CA GLU A 473 21.45 0.41 -15.81
C GLU A 473 20.56 0.75 -17.01
N GLN A 474 20.84 0.14 -18.17
CA GLN A 474 20.02 0.30 -19.36
C GLN A 474 18.61 -0.26 -19.15
N PHE A 475 18.46 -1.39 -18.44
CA PHE A 475 17.15 -1.97 -18.14
C PHE A 475 16.29 -0.99 -17.33
N ILE A 476 16.85 -0.44 -16.26
CA ILE A 476 16.19 0.54 -15.39
C ILE A 476 15.81 1.79 -16.19
N SER A 477 16.71 2.30 -17.02
CA SER A 477 16.44 3.49 -17.82
C SER A 477 15.33 3.26 -18.86
N ILE A 478 15.39 2.16 -19.62
CA ILE A 478 14.45 1.90 -20.72
C ILE A 478 13.10 1.38 -20.24
N PHE A 479 13.07 0.44 -19.29
CA PHE A 479 11.84 -0.27 -18.92
C PHE A 479 11.22 0.25 -17.62
N LEU A 480 12.01 0.88 -16.76
CA LEU A 480 11.53 1.42 -15.49
C LEU A 480 11.56 2.95 -15.45
N ASN A 481 12.04 3.64 -16.49
CA ASN A 481 12.12 5.10 -16.54
C ASN A 481 12.84 5.70 -15.31
N ASP A 482 13.98 5.10 -14.95
CA ASP A 482 14.81 5.47 -13.80
C ASP A 482 14.10 5.31 -12.43
N GLN A 483 13.11 4.41 -12.34
CA GLN A 483 12.36 4.09 -11.11
C GLN A 483 12.90 2.82 -10.43
N GLY A 484 14.21 2.71 -10.34
CA GLY A 484 14.90 1.63 -9.66
C GLY A 484 16.36 1.97 -9.41
N GLU A 485 16.98 1.24 -8.50
CA GLU A 485 18.42 1.30 -8.25
C GLU A 485 19.05 -0.04 -8.60
N VAL A 486 20.22 -0.04 -9.23
CA VAL A 486 20.96 -1.28 -9.50
C VAL A 486 21.25 -1.99 -8.18
N ALA A 487 20.94 -3.27 -8.11
CA ALA A 487 21.20 -4.08 -6.95
C ALA A 487 22.60 -4.71 -7.02
N TYR A 488 23.39 -4.48 -5.98
CA TYR A 488 24.73 -5.06 -5.83
C TYR A 488 24.74 -6.27 -4.88
N GLY A 489 23.62 -6.60 -4.26
CA GLY A 489 23.48 -7.75 -3.38
C GLY A 489 22.01 -8.07 -3.07
N PRO A 490 21.75 -9.10 -2.26
CA PRO A 490 20.38 -9.53 -1.96
C PRO A 490 19.63 -8.61 -0.99
N VAL A 491 20.34 -7.84 -0.15
CA VAL A 491 19.73 -6.97 0.88
C VAL A 491 19.50 -5.56 0.29
N PRO A 492 18.27 -5.01 0.30
CA PRO A 492 17.97 -3.69 -0.25
C PRO A 492 18.25 -2.53 0.74
N PRO A 493 18.36 -1.27 0.24
CA PRO A 493 18.48 -0.09 1.09
C PRO A 493 17.34 0.04 2.11
N GLY A 494 17.68 0.54 3.31
CA GLY A 494 16.71 0.71 4.40
C GLY A 494 16.54 -0.52 5.30
N ILE A 495 17.22 -1.62 5.00
CA ILE A 495 17.31 -2.82 5.84
C ILE A 495 18.65 -2.80 6.58
N ALA A 496 18.64 -3.17 7.87
CA ALA A 496 19.89 -3.34 8.63
C ALA A 496 20.76 -4.41 7.95
N GLY A 497 22.07 -4.18 7.85
CA GLY A 497 22.97 -5.03 7.07
C GLY A 497 23.13 -4.65 5.58
N TYR A 498 22.42 -3.65 5.07
CA TYR A 498 22.73 -3.05 3.77
C TYR A 498 24.00 -2.19 3.86
N GLU A 499 24.96 -2.43 2.96
CA GLU A 499 26.11 -1.56 2.76
C GLU A 499 25.98 -0.77 1.45
N GLY A 500 26.07 0.55 1.56
CA GLY A 500 26.08 1.44 0.39
C GLY A 500 27.39 1.37 -0.39
N LEU A 501 27.41 2.00 -1.57
CA LEU A 501 28.63 2.13 -2.36
C LEU A 501 29.64 3.09 -1.69
N PRO A 502 30.95 2.84 -1.80
CA PRO A 502 31.59 1.75 -2.57
C PRO A 502 31.64 0.38 -1.86
N GLN A 503 31.36 0.28 -0.57
CA GLN A 503 31.61 -0.92 0.23
C GLN A 503 30.78 -2.12 -0.21
N GLY A 504 29.48 -1.92 -0.48
CA GLY A 504 28.58 -2.98 -0.93
C GLY A 504 28.69 -3.35 -2.42
N LEU A 505 29.71 -2.87 -3.15
CA LEU A 505 29.83 -3.11 -4.60
C LEU A 505 30.05 -4.59 -4.92
N ASN A 506 29.29 -5.13 -5.87
CA ASN A 506 29.57 -6.45 -6.43
C ASN A 506 30.76 -6.39 -7.39
N HIS A 507 31.95 -6.71 -6.88
CA HIS A 507 33.19 -6.70 -7.65
C HIS A 507 33.26 -7.74 -8.78
N GLN A 508 32.36 -8.74 -8.82
CA GLN A 508 32.32 -9.72 -9.92
C GLN A 508 31.76 -9.11 -11.21
N VAL A 509 30.91 -8.08 -11.09
CA VAL A 509 30.23 -7.45 -12.24
C VAL A 509 30.68 -6.01 -12.45
N TYR A 510 31.10 -5.33 -11.38
CA TYR A 510 31.42 -3.90 -11.41
C TYR A 510 32.83 -3.61 -10.88
N ARG A 511 33.32 -2.42 -11.20
CA ARG A 511 34.53 -1.79 -10.66
C ARG A 511 34.17 -0.43 -10.08
N TRP A 512 34.92 0.00 -9.08
CA TRP A 512 34.79 1.36 -8.56
C TRP A 512 35.80 2.26 -9.27
N GLU A 513 35.32 3.16 -10.12
CA GLU A 513 36.16 4.03 -10.96
C GLU A 513 35.55 5.44 -10.97
N ASP A 514 36.38 6.48 -10.82
CA ASP A 514 35.96 7.89 -10.82
C ASP A 514 34.78 8.22 -9.89
N GLY A 515 34.71 7.56 -8.73
CA GLY A 515 33.66 7.79 -7.74
C GLY A 515 32.29 7.20 -8.08
N ARG A 516 32.22 6.28 -9.05
CA ARG A 516 30.99 5.57 -9.42
C ARG A 516 31.24 4.08 -9.68
N ALA A 517 30.16 3.30 -9.65
CA ALA A 517 30.19 1.92 -10.13
C ALA A 517 30.24 1.92 -11.66
N VAL A 518 31.19 1.18 -12.23
CA VAL A 518 31.34 0.98 -13.68
C VAL A 518 31.28 -0.52 -13.95
N ARG A 519 30.33 -0.95 -14.79
CA ARG A 519 30.19 -2.34 -15.18
C ARG A 519 31.44 -2.82 -15.93
N ARG A 520 31.88 -4.03 -15.66
CA ARG A 520 33.01 -4.67 -16.35
C ARG A 520 32.73 -4.79 -17.85
N SER A 521 33.80 -4.88 -18.63
CA SER A 521 33.71 -4.87 -20.09
C SER A 521 33.17 -6.19 -20.66
N LEU A 522 32.57 -6.14 -21.86
CA LEU A 522 32.19 -7.33 -22.60
C LEU A 522 33.40 -8.21 -22.97
N ASP A 523 34.61 -7.64 -23.08
CA ASP A 523 35.82 -8.42 -23.33
C ASP A 523 36.21 -9.27 -22.11
N GLU A 524 36.05 -8.75 -20.89
CA GLU A 524 36.19 -9.55 -19.68
C GLU A 524 35.13 -10.65 -19.59
N ALA A 525 33.89 -10.34 -19.97
CA ALA A 525 32.82 -11.35 -20.03
C ALA A 525 33.15 -12.46 -21.04
N ARG A 526 33.66 -12.13 -22.23
CA ARG A 526 34.11 -13.13 -23.23
C ARG A 526 35.26 -13.99 -22.70
N ARG A 527 36.21 -13.41 -21.96
CA ARG A 527 37.29 -14.16 -21.33
C ARG A 527 36.76 -15.16 -20.29
N LEU A 528 35.87 -14.71 -19.40
CA LEU A 528 35.21 -15.59 -18.42
C LEU A 528 34.40 -16.69 -19.10
N LEU A 529 33.72 -16.37 -20.20
CA LEU A 529 32.96 -17.34 -20.98
C LEU A 529 33.86 -18.40 -21.63
N ALA A 530 35.02 -18.01 -22.15
CA ALA A 530 36.03 -18.94 -22.67
C ALA A 530 36.58 -19.84 -21.55
N GLU A 531 36.88 -19.28 -20.38
CA GLU A 531 37.32 -20.03 -19.19
C GLU A 531 36.22 -20.98 -18.65
N ALA A 532 34.95 -20.66 -18.89
CA ALA A 532 33.81 -21.53 -18.60
C ALA A 532 33.67 -22.71 -19.59
N GLY A 533 34.51 -22.77 -20.63
CA GLY A 533 34.46 -23.80 -21.67
C GLY A 533 33.60 -23.43 -22.89
N TYR A 534 33.21 -22.16 -23.02
CA TYR A 534 32.35 -21.67 -24.11
C TYR A 534 32.99 -20.53 -24.94
N PRO A 535 34.20 -20.68 -25.50
CA PRO A 535 34.81 -19.63 -26.32
C PRO A 535 33.86 -19.21 -27.46
N ASP A 536 33.63 -17.90 -27.60
CA ASP A 536 32.69 -17.33 -28.58
C ASP A 536 31.27 -17.94 -28.51
N GLY A 537 30.82 -18.31 -27.30
CA GLY A 537 29.49 -18.86 -27.07
C GLY A 537 29.31 -20.29 -27.60
N ARG A 538 30.41 -21.05 -27.77
CA ARG A 538 30.38 -22.43 -28.28
C ARG A 538 31.15 -23.39 -27.39
N HIS A 539 30.62 -24.59 -27.16
CA HIS A 539 31.27 -25.58 -26.32
C HIS A 539 32.64 -25.96 -26.89
N VAL A 540 33.69 -25.92 -26.06
CA VAL A 540 35.08 -26.11 -26.49
C VAL A 540 35.33 -27.46 -27.17
N ASP A 541 34.65 -28.51 -26.72
CA ASP A 541 34.88 -29.87 -27.25
C ASP A 541 33.98 -30.21 -28.46
N THR A 542 32.77 -29.66 -28.54
CA THR A 542 31.76 -30.07 -29.55
C THR A 542 31.54 -29.01 -30.63
N GLY A 543 31.89 -27.75 -30.37
CA GLY A 543 31.63 -26.61 -31.25
C GLY A 543 30.17 -26.18 -31.32
N GLU A 544 29.28 -26.86 -30.58
CA GLU A 544 27.85 -26.53 -30.55
C GLU A 544 27.60 -25.18 -29.88
N PRO A 545 26.63 -24.38 -30.37
CA PRO A 545 26.24 -23.12 -29.73
C PRO A 545 25.72 -23.36 -28.31
N LEU A 546 26.10 -22.47 -27.38
CA LEU A 546 25.49 -22.42 -26.06
C LEU A 546 24.08 -21.82 -26.19
N VAL A 547 23.08 -22.66 -25.91
CA VAL A 547 21.67 -22.26 -25.81
C VAL A 547 21.28 -22.19 -24.34
N LEU A 548 20.81 -21.03 -23.90
CA LEU A 548 20.24 -20.82 -22.58
C LEU A 548 18.72 -20.64 -22.70
N TYR A 549 18.01 -21.03 -21.65
CA TYR A 549 16.57 -21.02 -21.58
C TYR A 549 16.08 -20.08 -20.49
N PHE A 550 15.27 -19.11 -20.88
CA PHE A 550 14.58 -18.23 -19.95
C PHE A 550 13.12 -18.65 -19.82
N ASP A 551 12.74 -19.09 -18.63
CA ASP A 551 11.40 -19.54 -18.27
C ASP A 551 10.59 -18.36 -17.71
N SER A 552 9.39 -18.15 -18.26
CA SER A 552 8.56 -16.99 -17.90
C SER A 552 7.08 -17.33 -17.89
N SER A 553 6.32 -16.64 -17.03
CA SER A 553 4.86 -16.65 -17.03
C SER A 553 4.24 -15.65 -18.02
N ALA A 554 5.03 -14.79 -18.65
CA ALA A 554 4.55 -13.82 -19.64
C ALA A 554 4.25 -14.53 -20.97
N GLY A 555 3.00 -14.42 -21.44
CA GLY A 555 2.52 -15.09 -22.65
C GLY A 555 3.27 -14.75 -23.95
N MET A 556 3.08 -15.56 -24.99
CA MET A 556 3.78 -15.43 -26.27
C MET A 556 3.37 -14.17 -27.05
N GLY A 557 4.27 -13.21 -27.12
CA GLY A 557 4.22 -12.03 -28.00
C GLY A 557 5.34 -11.07 -27.60
N SER A 558 6.16 -10.61 -28.56
CA SER A 558 7.42 -9.88 -28.38
C SER A 558 7.38 -8.78 -27.30
N ASN A 559 7.66 -9.14 -26.06
CA ASN A 559 7.89 -8.17 -25.00
C ASN A 559 9.28 -7.58 -25.24
N ALA A 560 9.37 -6.24 -25.35
CA ALA A 560 10.62 -5.53 -25.57
C ALA A 560 11.70 -5.91 -24.53
N THR A 561 11.30 -6.31 -23.32
CA THR A 561 12.20 -6.89 -22.31
C THR A 561 12.86 -8.19 -22.78
N LEU A 562 12.13 -9.11 -23.41
CA LEU A 562 12.68 -10.39 -23.88
C LEU A 562 13.64 -10.19 -25.05
N ASP A 563 13.32 -9.25 -25.96
CA ASP A 563 14.22 -8.88 -27.05
C ASP A 563 15.48 -8.18 -26.55
N TRP A 564 15.35 -7.35 -25.51
CA TRP A 564 16.50 -6.79 -24.80
C TRP A 564 17.39 -7.89 -24.21
N MET A 565 16.82 -8.87 -23.49
CA MET A 565 17.59 -10.00 -22.92
C MET A 565 18.32 -10.80 -24.01
N ARG A 566 17.66 -11.08 -25.14
CA ARG A 566 18.29 -11.74 -26.31
C ARG A 566 19.48 -10.93 -26.84
N ARG A 567 19.34 -9.60 -26.94
CA ARG A 567 20.43 -8.70 -27.38
C ARG A 567 21.61 -8.71 -26.41
N GLN A 568 21.36 -8.73 -25.10
CA GLN A 568 22.43 -8.81 -24.09
C GLN A 568 23.26 -10.09 -24.28
N LEU A 569 22.62 -11.26 -24.38
CA LEU A 569 23.31 -12.53 -24.56
C LEU A 569 23.95 -12.68 -25.95
N LYS A 570 23.33 -12.12 -27.00
CA LYS A 570 23.90 -12.13 -28.35
C LYS A 570 25.23 -11.38 -28.42
N ALA A 571 25.49 -10.40 -27.54
CA ALA A 571 26.78 -9.72 -27.45
C ALA A 571 27.95 -10.64 -27.04
N LEU A 572 27.62 -11.79 -26.44
CA LEU A 572 28.54 -12.90 -26.12
C LEU A 572 28.38 -14.10 -27.06
N ASN A 573 27.61 -13.95 -28.15
CA ASN A 573 27.25 -15.01 -29.09
C ASN A 573 26.50 -16.21 -28.47
N ILE A 574 25.81 -15.98 -27.35
CA ILE A 574 24.95 -16.98 -26.69
C ILE A 574 23.53 -16.89 -27.25
N GLU A 575 22.88 -18.02 -27.51
CA GLU A 575 21.48 -18.08 -27.92
C GLU A 575 20.56 -18.14 -26.70
N LEU A 576 19.48 -17.33 -26.71
CA LEU A 576 18.48 -17.30 -25.64
C LEU A 576 17.12 -17.74 -26.17
N GLU A 577 16.69 -18.92 -25.75
CA GLU A 577 15.36 -19.44 -26.02
C GLU A 577 14.39 -19.08 -24.88
N ILE A 578 13.25 -18.49 -25.25
CA ILE A 578 12.22 -18.10 -24.28
C ILE A 578 11.18 -19.22 -24.16
N ARG A 579 11.04 -19.77 -22.97
CA ARG A 579 10.05 -20.78 -22.61
C ARG A 579 8.91 -20.15 -21.82
N ALA A 580 7.99 -19.52 -22.55
CA ALA A 580 6.80 -18.92 -21.97
C ALA A 580 5.74 -19.98 -21.66
N THR A 581 5.22 -19.99 -20.43
CA THR A 581 4.11 -20.84 -19.99
C THR A 581 3.05 -20.00 -19.29
N ASP A 582 1.85 -20.55 -19.08
CA ASP A 582 0.88 -19.93 -18.18
C ASP A 582 1.43 -19.88 -16.74
N TYR A 583 0.86 -19.01 -15.91
CA TYR A 583 1.35 -18.77 -14.55
C TYR A 583 1.36 -20.03 -13.68
N ASN A 584 0.30 -20.85 -13.75
CA ASN A 584 0.22 -22.06 -12.92
C ASN A 584 1.29 -23.08 -13.33
N ARG A 585 1.46 -23.29 -14.63
CA ARG A 585 2.53 -24.14 -15.15
C ARG A 585 3.92 -23.60 -14.82
N PHE A 586 4.12 -22.28 -14.88
CA PHE A 586 5.38 -21.66 -14.45
C PHE A 586 5.67 -21.91 -12.97
N GLN A 587 4.66 -21.72 -12.10
CA GLN A 587 4.78 -22.04 -10.67
C GLN A 587 5.14 -23.50 -10.45
N ASP A 588 4.55 -24.43 -11.21
CA ASP A 588 4.90 -25.85 -11.11
C ASP A 588 6.33 -26.15 -11.54
N LYS A 589 6.84 -25.49 -12.60
CA LYS A 589 8.26 -25.59 -12.98
C LYS A 589 9.19 -25.10 -11.88
N MET A 590 8.83 -23.99 -11.23
CA MET A 590 9.59 -23.46 -10.09
C MET A 590 9.58 -24.42 -8.90
N ARG A 591 8.41 -25.01 -8.58
CA ARG A 591 8.26 -26.03 -7.52
C ARG A 591 9.01 -27.33 -7.82
N GLN A 592 9.15 -27.69 -9.08
CA GLN A 592 9.89 -28.90 -9.49
C GLN A 592 11.38 -28.63 -9.71
N GLY A 593 11.81 -27.35 -9.72
CA GLY A 593 13.19 -26.98 -10.02
C GLY A 593 13.60 -27.30 -11.45
N THR A 594 12.70 -27.10 -12.43
CA THR A 594 12.95 -27.39 -13.86
C THR A 594 13.08 -26.14 -14.74
N ALA A 595 12.96 -24.95 -14.15
CA ALA A 595 13.32 -23.70 -14.82
C ALA A 595 14.85 -23.55 -14.86
N GLN A 596 15.43 -23.00 -15.94
CA GLN A 596 16.88 -22.78 -16.02
C GLN A 596 17.25 -21.37 -15.55
N MET A 597 16.80 -20.35 -16.27
CA MET A 597 16.88 -18.94 -15.89
C MET A 597 15.47 -18.37 -15.75
N PHE A 598 15.23 -17.55 -14.73
CA PHE A 598 13.90 -16.97 -14.48
C PHE A 598 14.03 -15.61 -13.80
N MET A 599 13.05 -14.74 -13.99
CA MET A 599 12.96 -13.47 -13.25
C MET A 599 12.02 -13.65 -12.06
N TRP A 600 12.43 -13.16 -10.90
CA TRP A 600 11.68 -13.28 -9.64
C TRP A 600 11.83 -12.00 -8.83
N GLY A 601 11.03 -11.86 -7.77
CA GLY A 601 11.13 -10.74 -6.85
C GLY A 601 10.70 -11.10 -5.45
N TRP A 602 11.15 -10.31 -4.49
CA TRP A 602 10.81 -10.46 -3.08
C TRP A 602 10.58 -9.10 -2.44
N VAL A 603 9.41 -8.93 -1.83
CA VAL A 603 9.09 -7.77 -0.97
C VAL A 603 9.29 -8.21 0.47
N ALA A 604 10.00 -7.42 1.27
CA ALA A 604 10.23 -7.76 2.67
C ALA A 604 8.92 -7.90 3.46
N ASP A 605 8.79 -9.02 4.18
CA ASP A 605 7.75 -9.18 5.18
C ASP A 605 8.00 -8.28 6.39
N TYR A 606 9.27 -8.14 6.76
CA TYR A 606 9.76 -7.32 7.86
C TYR A 606 11.21 -6.87 7.58
N PRO A 607 11.70 -5.78 8.21
CA PRO A 607 12.91 -5.13 7.77
C PRO A 607 14.20 -5.75 8.37
N ASP A 608 14.42 -7.03 8.12
CA ASP A 608 15.59 -7.79 8.59
C ASP A 608 16.34 -8.41 7.41
N ALA A 609 17.68 -8.37 7.41
CA ALA A 609 18.49 -9.02 6.38
C ALA A 609 18.22 -10.53 6.27
N GLU A 610 17.83 -11.19 7.36
CA GLU A 610 17.43 -12.59 7.37
C GLU A 610 16.30 -12.87 6.36
N ASN A 611 15.34 -11.97 6.23
CA ASN A 611 14.21 -12.11 5.28
C ASN A 611 14.64 -11.97 3.80
N PHE A 612 15.87 -11.60 3.50
CA PHE A 612 16.44 -11.68 2.14
C PHE A 612 17.42 -12.83 2.01
N LEU A 613 18.24 -13.06 3.04
CA LEU A 613 19.28 -14.09 3.01
C LEU A 613 18.71 -15.51 3.13
N PHE A 614 17.51 -15.68 3.70
CA PHE A 614 16.83 -16.98 3.77
C PHE A 614 16.41 -17.51 2.38
N LEU A 615 16.27 -16.62 1.39
CA LEU A 615 15.98 -16.95 -0.01
C LEU A 615 17.17 -17.63 -0.72
N LEU A 616 18.34 -17.63 -0.09
CA LEU A 616 19.53 -18.31 -0.54
C LEU A 616 19.97 -19.42 0.42
N TYR A 617 19.22 -19.65 1.52
CA TYR A 617 19.50 -20.77 2.42
C TYR A 617 19.11 -22.09 1.78
N GLY A 618 20.02 -23.07 1.76
CA GLY A 618 19.80 -24.37 1.14
C GLY A 618 18.66 -25.18 1.78
N GLY A 619 18.42 -24.99 3.08
CA GLY A 619 17.27 -25.59 3.77
C GLY A 619 15.91 -25.09 3.29
N ASN A 620 15.88 -23.95 2.60
CA ASN A 620 14.66 -23.37 2.03
C ASN A 620 14.51 -23.63 0.52
N ALA A 621 15.28 -24.57 -0.05
CA ALA A 621 15.23 -24.89 -1.47
C ALA A 621 13.81 -25.23 -1.93
N LYS A 622 13.29 -24.46 -2.91
CA LYS A 622 11.90 -24.56 -3.37
C LYS A 622 11.54 -25.96 -3.86
N ALA A 623 12.44 -26.61 -4.60
CA ALA A 623 12.20 -27.93 -5.16
C ALA A 623 12.36 -29.09 -4.16
N LYS A 624 13.11 -28.89 -3.06
CA LYS A 624 13.40 -29.96 -2.09
C LYS A 624 12.54 -29.89 -0.84
N THR A 625 12.28 -28.69 -0.34
CA THR A 625 11.58 -28.48 0.95
C THR A 625 10.30 -27.68 0.79
N GLY A 626 9.98 -27.21 -0.41
CA GLY A 626 8.83 -26.32 -0.65
C GLY A 626 9.05 -24.90 -0.11
N GLY A 627 10.29 -24.52 0.20
CA GLY A 627 10.62 -23.18 0.70
C GLY A 627 10.72 -22.10 -0.38
N GLU A 628 11.25 -20.93 0.01
CA GLU A 628 11.30 -19.74 -0.85
C GLU A 628 12.63 -19.49 -1.57
N ASN A 629 13.62 -20.36 -1.42
CA ASN A 629 14.82 -20.32 -2.25
C ASN A 629 14.50 -20.85 -3.66
N ALA A 630 14.02 -19.95 -4.52
CA ALA A 630 13.62 -20.23 -5.90
C ALA A 630 14.78 -20.69 -6.80
N SER A 631 16.02 -20.28 -6.48
CA SER A 631 17.21 -20.73 -7.19
C SER A 631 17.64 -22.13 -6.78
N ASN A 632 17.08 -22.72 -5.73
CA ASN A 632 17.56 -23.97 -5.13
C ASN A 632 19.04 -23.94 -4.74
N TYR A 633 19.60 -22.74 -4.50
CA TYR A 633 21.02 -22.54 -4.20
C TYR A 633 21.44 -23.30 -2.94
N GLN A 634 22.60 -23.95 -2.99
CA GLN A 634 23.19 -24.66 -1.86
C GLN A 634 24.68 -24.36 -1.75
N ASN A 635 25.09 -23.88 -0.58
CA ASN A 635 26.49 -23.71 -0.22
C ASN A 635 26.66 -24.01 1.27
N PRO A 636 27.46 -25.02 1.67
CA PRO A 636 27.59 -25.41 3.07
C PRO A 636 28.08 -24.30 4.00
N ARG A 637 28.95 -23.40 3.51
CA ARG A 637 29.44 -22.26 4.29
C ARG A 637 28.35 -21.22 4.46
N TYR A 638 27.66 -20.85 3.37
CA TYR A 638 26.52 -19.94 3.43
C TYR A 638 25.45 -20.47 4.41
N ASP A 639 25.13 -21.76 4.32
CA ASP A 639 24.14 -22.41 5.17
C ASP A 639 24.55 -22.43 6.65
N ALA A 640 25.84 -22.62 6.94
CA ALA A 640 26.36 -22.55 8.30
C ALA A 640 26.28 -21.12 8.87
N LEU A 641 26.63 -20.11 8.09
CA LEU A 641 26.53 -18.70 8.49
C LEU A 641 25.07 -18.29 8.71
N PHE A 642 24.16 -18.70 7.81
CA PHE A 642 22.73 -18.41 7.96
C PHE A 642 22.15 -19.01 9.24
N ARG A 643 22.51 -20.25 9.59
CA ARG A 643 22.06 -20.91 10.83
C ARG A 643 22.52 -20.18 12.10
N GLN A 644 23.67 -19.50 12.07
CA GLN A 644 24.12 -18.66 13.17
C GLN A 644 23.39 -17.31 13.17
N MET A 645 23.42 -16.62 12.03
CA MET A 645 22.89 -15.26 11.84
C MET A 645 21.41 -15.14 12.18
N ARG A 646 20.59 -16.14 11.84
CA ARG A 646 19.13 -16.12 12.11
C ARG A 646 18.77 -15.99 13.59
N PHE A 647 19.67 -16.33 14.50
CA PHE A 647 19.45 -16.23 15.94
C PHE A 647 19.96 -14.92 16.56
N LEU A 648 20.58 -14.04 15.77
CA LEU A 648 21.12 -12.78 16.25
C LEU A 648 20.11 -11.64 16.08
N ASP A 649 20.07 -10.76 17.08
CA ASP A 649 19.49 -9.42 16.95
C ASP A 649 20.39 -8.54 16.07
N ASP A 650 19.84 -7.43 15.60
CA ASP A 650 20.59 -6.48 14.78
C ASP A 650 21.74 -5.86 15.58
N GLY A 651 22.92 -5.84 14.95
CA GLY A 651 24.14 -5.37 15.58
C GLY A 651 25.40 -5.86 14.86
N PRO A 652 26.59 -5.48 15.35
CA PRO A 652 27.85 -5.66 14.63
C PRO A 652 28.19 -7.13 14.28
N GLU A 653 27.81 -8.07 15.14
CA GLU A 653 28.03 -9.49 14.88
C GLU A 653 27.17 -10.01 13.72
N LYS A 654 25.87 -9.68 13.73
CA LYS A 654 24.95 -10.02 12.64
C LYS A 654 25.37 -9.37 11.34
N ASP A 655 25.73 -8.07 11.39
CA ASP A 655 26.20 -7.33 10.21
C ASP A 655 27.42 -7.99 9.57
N ARG A 656 28.39 -8.44 10.38
CA ARG A 656 29.56 -9.16 9.89
C ARG A 656 29.16 -10.46 9.18
N LEU A 657 28.27 -11.27 9.76
CA LEU A 657 27.82 -12.52 9.13
C LEU A 657 27.04 -12.23 7.83
N VAL A 658 26.19 -11.21 7.83
CA VAL A 658 25.46 -10.73 6.65
C VAL A 658 26.43 -10.38 5.53
N GLN A 659 27.48 -9.58 5.79
CA GLN A 659 28.46 -9.22 4.76
C GLN A 659 29.23 -10.44 4.21
N GLU A 660 29.60 -11.39 5.08
CA GLU A 660 30.28 -12.61 4.64
C GLU A 660 29.38 -13.45 3.71
N MET A 661 28.09 -13.54 4.04
CA MET A 661 27.10 -14.23 3.22
C MET A 661 26.83 -13.52 1.89
N ILE A 662 26.73 -12.18 1.90
CA ILE A 662 26.59 -11.37 0.67
C ILE A 662 27.78 -11.59 -0.24
N LYS A 663 29.01 -11.60 0.30
CA LYS A 663 30.22 -11.86 -0.47
C LYS A 663 30.20 -13.25 -1.12
N ILE A 664 29.82 -14.29 -0.38
CA ILE A 664 29.66 -15.65 -0.93
C ILE A 664 28.63 -15.66 -2.07
N ALA A 665 27.48 -15.01 -1.87
CA ALA A 665 26.44 -14.92 -2.90
C ALA A 665 26.92 -14.13 -4.13
N GLN A 666 27.68 -13.05 -3.96
CA GLN A 666 28.27 -12.31 -5.08
C GLN A 666 29.27 -13.17 -5.86
N GLU A 667 30.12 -13.94 -5.17
CA GLU A 667 31.11 -14.82 -5.78
C GLU A 667 30.46 -15.99 -6.54
N ASP A 668 29.51 -16.69 -5.90
CA ASP A 668 28.81 -17.83 -6.50
C ASP A 668 27.78 -17.41 -7.55
N MET A 669 27.27 -16.18 -7.48
CA MET A 669 26.31 -15.59 -8.39
C MET A 669 25.05 -16.45 -8.61
N PRO A 670 24.34 -16.92 -7.56
CA PRO A 670 23.09 -17.66 -7.75
C PRO A 670 22.01 -16.78 -8.42
N TRP A 671 22.14 -15.45 -8.29
CA TRP A 671 21.31 -14.44 -8.94
C TRP A 671 22.18 -13.44 -9.72
N MET A 672 21.65 -12.96 -10.84
CA MET A 672 21.90 -11.58 -11.25
C MET A 672 21.04 -10.68 -10.38
N PHE A 673 21.66 -9.94 -9.45
CA PHE A 673 20.93 -9.20 -8.41
C PHE A 673 19.90 -8.19 -8.94
N GLY A 674 20.03 -7.73 -10.18
CA GLY A 674 19.01 -6.95 -10.85
C GLY A 674 18.89 -5.54 -10.27
N PHE A 675 17.74 -5.23 -9.68
CA PHE A 675 17.44 -3.89 -9.18
C PHE A 675 16.53 -3.90 -7.95
N TYR A 676 16.66 -2.85 -7.13
CA TYR A 676 15.70 -2.49 -6.09
C TYR A 676 14.67 -1.53 -6.70
N PRO A 677 13.37 -1.91 -6.77
CA PRO A 677 12.34 -1.01 -7.27
C PRO A 677 12.21 0.24 -6.40
N MET A 678 11.82 1.35 -7.01
CA MET A 678 11.32 2.50 -6.27
C MET A 678 9.79 2.47 -6.25
N SER A 679 9.20 2.95 -5.16
CA SER A 679 7.81 3.40 -5.16
C SER A 679 7.72 4.86 -4.79
N GLY A 680 6.61 5.48 -5.17
CA GLY A 680 6.42 6.90 -4.97
C GLY A 680 4.96 7.33 -4.84
N GLY A 681 4.71 8.29 -3.96
CA GLY A 681 3.40 8.91 -3.84
C GLY A 681 3.32 10.18 -4.68
N ALA A 682 2.14 10.47 -5.20
CA ALA A 682 1.80 11.79 -5.71
C ALA A 682 0.96 12.51 -4.66
N TYR A 683 1.40 13.70 -4.27
CA TYR A 683 0.71 14.51 -3.27
C TYR A 683 0.51 15.92 -3.79
N GLN A 684 -0.60 16.55 -3.41
CA GLN A 684 -0.79 17.97 -3.68
C GLN A 684 0.21 18.83 -2.91
N ALA A 685 0.40 20.06 -3.37
CA ALA A 685 1.30 21.03 -2.75
C ALA A 685 0.96 21.34 -1.27
N TRP A 686 -0.31 21.16 -0.88
CA TRP A 686 -0.81 21.41 0.47
C TRP A 686 -0.82 20.18 1.38
N VAL A 687 -0.29 19.04 0.94
CA VAL A 687 -0.10 17.87 1.79
C VAL A 687 1.32 17.90 2.36
N ALA A 688 1.44 18.10 3.66
CA ALA A 688 2.71 18.07 4.37
C ALA A 688 2.98 16.69 4.99
N ASN A 689 4.23 16.49 5.40
CA ASN A 689 4.72 15.28 6.10
C ASN A 689 4.63 13.97 5.31
N ALA A 690 4.44 14.04 4.00
CA ALA A 690 4.42 12.87 3.13
C ALA A 690 5.83 12.25 2.97
N LYS A 691 5.97 10.99 3.38
CA LYS A 691 7.14 10.15 3.10
C LYS A 691 6.68 8.78 2.58
N PRO A 692 6.86 8.46 1.29
CA PRO A 692 6.51 7.17 0.73
C PRO A 692 7.23 6.01 1.44
N THR A 693 6.51 4.90 1.63
CA THR A 693 7.00 3.68 2.28
C THR A 693 5.97 2.57 2.15
N GLN A 694 6.41 1.33 1.94
CA GLN A 694 5.57 0.13 2.05
C GLN A 694 5.71 -0.62 3.38
N MET A 695 6.78 -0.36 4.13
CA MET A 695 7.05 -1.04 5.41
C MET A 695 6.28 -0.38 6.57
N VAL A 696 6.35 0.95 6.69
CA VAL A 696 5.48 1.70 7.61
C VAL A 696 4.09 1.85 6.97
N ARG A 697 3.07 1.20 7.54
CA ARG A 697 1.71 1.12 6.94
C ARG A 697 0.67 2.04 7.59
N ASN A 698 0.97 2.62 8.75
CA ASN A 698 0.11 3.59 9.45
C ASN A 698 0.42 5.05 9.05
N THR A 699 0.68 5.31 7.77
CA THR A 699 1.18 6.63 7.30
C THR A 699 0.18 7.77 7.46
N LEU A 700 -1.13 7.48 7.37
CA LEU A 700 -2.20 8.49 7.38
C LEU A 700 -2.28 9.33 8.66
N GLN A 701 -1.78 8.83 9.79
CA GLN A 701 -1.76 9.63 11.03
C GLN A 701 -0.73 10.77 10.99
N TYR A 702 0.30 10.65 10.14
CA TYR A 702 1.41 11.59 10.06
C TYR A 702 1.19 12.69 9.02
N LEU A 703 0.26 12.50 8.08
CA LEU A 703 -0.05 13.49 7.05
C LEU A 703 -0.74 14.71 7.67
N LYS A 704 -0.43 15.88 7.11
CA LYS A 704 -1.03 17.17 7.49
C LYS A 704 -1.51 17.88 6.24
N LEU A 705 -2.60 18.63 6.37
CA LEU A 705 -3.21 19.38 5.26
C LEU A 705 -3.16 20.87 5.54
N GLU A 706 -3.12 21.65 4.47
CA GLU A 706 -3.36 23.10 4.47
C GLU A 706 -4.66 23.41 3.69
N PRO A 707 -5.85 23.25 4.29
CA PRO A 707 -7.13 23.29 3.56
C PRO A 707 -7.45 24.62 2.87
N HIS A 708 -7.01 25.75 3.45
CA HIS A 708 -7.19 27.06 2.82
C HIS A 708 -6.41 27.17 1.51
N THR A 709 -5.18 26.67 1.49
CA THR A 709 -4.37 26.59 0.27
C THR A 709 -5.05 25.72 -0.78
N ARG A 710 -5.63 24.57 -0.39
CA ARG A 710 -6.42 23.74 -1.31
C ARG A 710 -7.58 24.51 -1.92
N ALA A 711 -8.43 25.12 -1.09
CA ALA A 711 -9.60 25.85 -1.56
C ALA A 711 -9.21 26.96 -2.56
N ASP A 712 -8.18 27.74 -2.26
CA ASP A 712 -7.67 28.80 -3.12
C ASP A 712 -7.16 28.25 -4.47
N ARG A 713 -6.40 27.15 -4.44
CA ARG A 713 -5.85 26.52 -5.66
C ARG A 713 -6.94 25.90 -6.53
N VAL A 714 -7.88 25.16 -5.93
CA VAL A 714 -9.02 24.56 -6.66
C VAL A 714 -9.85 25.64 -7.33
N ALA A 715 -10.11 26.77 -6.65
CA ALA A 715 -10.83 27.91 -7.21
C ALA A 715 -10.07 28.62 -8.35
N GLN A 716 -8.74 28.57 -8.35
CA GLN A 716 -7.90 29.10 -9.44
C GLN A 716 -7.89 28.16 -10.65
N TRP A 717 -7.69 26.85 -10.43
CA TRP A 717 -7.53 25.86 -11.49
C TRP A 717 -8.83 25.53 -12.22
N ASN A 718 -9.97 25.58 -11.54
CA ASN A 718 -11.26 25.14 -12.09
C ASN A 718 -12.17 26.29 -12.55
N ARG A 719 -11.61 27.46 -12.90
CA ARG A 719 -12.42 28.61 -13.35
C ARG A 719 -13.17 28.28 -14.65
N PRO A 720 -14.51 28.36 -14.65
CA PRO A 720 -15.28 28.05 -15.84
C PRO A 720 -15.02 29.05 -16.98
N VAL A 721 -14.78 28.54 -18.19
CA VAL A 721 -14.50 29.33 -19.38
C VAL A 721 -15.81 29.57 -20.15
N TRP A 722 -16.47 30.70 -19.89
CA TRP A 722 -17.80 31.00 -20.44
C TRP A 722 -17.79 31.64 -21.83
N TRP A 723 -16.68 32.21 -22.30
CA TRP A 723 -16.63 32.97 -23.55
C TRP A 723 -17.09 32.19 -24.80
N PRO A 724 -16.85 30.87 -24.96
CA PRO A 724 -17.32 30.14 -26.13
C PRO A 724 -18.86 30.08 -26.19
N LEU A 725 -19.53 30.02 -25.03
CA LEU A 725 -20.99 30.05 -24.95
C LEU A 725 -21.52 31.42 -25.39
N TRP A 726 -20.87 32.51 -24.94
CA TRP A 726 -21.20 33.86 -25.39
C TRP A 726 -21.00 34.03 -26.90
N LEU A 727 -19.92 33.47 -27.45
CA LEU A 727 -19.67 33.46 -28.89
C LEU A 727 -20.74 32.66 -29.65
N GLY A 728 -21.12 31.49 -29.15
CA GLY A 728 -22.19 30.67 -29.73
C GLY A 728 -23.54 31.38 -29.74
N LEU A 729 -23.89 32.05 -28.63
CA LEU A 729 -25.11 32.88 -28.53
C LEU A 729 -25.07 34.06 -29.51
N LEU A 730 -23.90 34.70 -29.69
CA LEU A 730 -23.71 35.77 -30.66
C LEU A 730 -23.91 35.25 -32.10
N VAL A 731 -23.32 34.10 -32.45
CA VAL A 731 -23.46 33.48 -33.78
C VAL A 731 -24.93 33.11 -34.04
N LEU A 732 -25.62 32.54 -33.06
CA LEU A 732 -27.06 32.24 -33.15
C LEU A 732 -27.88 33.53 -33.35
N ALA A 733 -27.59 34.58 -32.58
CA ALA A 733 -28.26 35.87 -32.72
C ALA A 733 -28.04 36.48 -34.11
N LEU A 734 -26.81 36.42 -34.63
CA LEU A 734 -26.45 36.86 -35.97
C LEU A 734 -27.08 36.02 -37.08
N GLY A 735 -27.32 34.72 -36.85
CA GLY A 735 -28.04 33.85 -37.79
C GLY A 735 -29.55 34.08 -37.82
N VAL A 736 -30.16 34.37 -36.67
CA VAL A 736 -31.61 34.61 -36.55
C VAL A 736 -31.99 36.04 -36.95
N TRP A 737 -31.10 37.02 -36.75
CA TRP A 737 -31.36 38.43 -37.02
C TRP A 737 -31.77 38.74 -38.47
N PRO A 738 -31.13 38.19 -39.53
CA PRO A 738 -31.55 38.37 -40.91
C PRO A 738 -32.95 37.79 -41.17
N ALA A 739 -33.23 36.58 -40.68
CA ALA A 739 -34.53 35.93 -40.83
C ALA A 739 -35.64 36.75 -40.17
N TRP A 740 -35.38 37.27 -38.96
CA TRP A 740 -36.30 38.17 -38.26
C TRP A 740 -36.51 39.49 -39.03
N ARG A 741 -35.45 40.09 -39.58
CA ARG A 741 -35.58 41.30 -40.42
C ARG A 741 -36.40 41.06 -41.68
N VAL A 742 -36.23 39.91 -42.35
CA VAL A 742 -37.01 39.55 -43.56
C VAL A 742 -38.48 39.37 -43.21
N LEU A 743 -38.79 38.67 -42.12
CA LEU A 743 -40.15 38.51 -41.61
C LEU A 743 -40.80 39.87 -41.31
N LYS A 744 -40.09 40.74 -40.60
CA LYS A 744 -40.59 42.08 -40.24
C LYS A 744 -40.78 43.00 -41.45
N ARG A 745 -39.90 42.92 -42.46
CA ARG A 745 -40.08 43.61 -43.75
C ARG A 745 -41.29 43.09 -44.50
N ARG A 746 -41.55 41.78 -44.51
CA ARG A 746 -42.76 41.19 -45.12
C ARG A 746 -44.03 41.69 -44.44
N GLU A 747 -44.08 41.68 -43.10
CA GLU A 747 -45.22 42.20 -42.34
C GLU A 747 -45.48 43.69 -42.61
N GLN A 748 -44.42 44.50 -42.76
CA GLN A 748 -44.57 45.92 -43.12
C GLN A 748 -45.00 46.13 -44.57
N ALA A 749 -44.57 45.28 -45.50
CA ALA A 749 -45.01 45.33 -46.90
C ALA A 749 -46.48 44.93 -47.08
N THR A 750 -47.02 44.08 -46.19
CA THR A 750 -48.45 43.72 -46.21
C THR A 750 -49.36 44.79 -45.60
N ALA A 751 -48.81 45.81 -44.94
CA ALA A 751 -49.57 46.90 -44.34
C ALA A 751 -49.82 48.10 -45.30
N LEU A 752 -49.31 48.07 -46.54
CA LEU A 752 -49.44 49.14 -47.54
C LEU A 752 -50.17 48.70 -48.83
N GLY A 753 -50.90 47.58 -48.81
CA GLY A 753 -51.78 47.18 -49.91
C GLY A 753 -53.18 47.80 -49.78
N ASP A 754 -53.56 48.61 -50.77
CA ASP A 754 -54.76 49.45 -50.88
C ASP A 754 -56.09 48.86 -50.39
N PRO A 755 -56.98 49.66 -49.78
CA PRO A 755 -58.37 49.30 -49.58
C PRO A 755 -59.12 49.45 -50.91
N LYS A 756 -59.69 48.35 -51.40
CA LYS A 756 -60.82 48.37 -52.32
C LYS A 756 -62.00 47.64 -51.70
#